data_AF-A0A4Q5S0C9-F1
#
_entry.id   AF-A0A4Q5S0C9-F1
#
_cell.length_a   1.000
_cell.length_b   1.000
_cell.length_c   1.000
_cell.angle_alpha   90.00
_cell.angle_beta   90.00
_cell.angle_gamma   90.00
#
_symmetry.space_group_name_H-M   'P 1'
#
loop_
_entity.id
_entity.type
_entity.pdbx_description
1 polymer ?
#
loop_
_entity_poly.entity_id
_entity_poly.type
_entity_poly.pdbx_seq_one_letter_code
_entity_poly.pdbx_strand_id
1 'polypeptide(L)'
;MTKNFTCRIFFLLLLIAFVCPAFAQTNKGTEFYTAYMANIRGVSTSNSCQMSLYITSDVSTSGSITIADGSFSQNFTVTANQVTTVTMPQTAFLGTEGQFLKGIHITSALPIVVYAHIYASAVSGATLLLPVATLAKDYYSINYTQRSNEANCYSSFAIVATEDTTTVEITPAATLTSGHAANAPFTIAMKKGEVYQGLSAIDLTGTRIRSVSSGLNVCKKIAVFGGSSKIYIGNGPNNSADNLFQQCYPTASWGKNYVTAPLSNRPYDTYRIVVSDPATKVTLNGSVLSTATLISNFYYEFNSTVPNVIIADKPVQVAQYAITQTSLNTATSTDLGDPEMIYLNPIEQIINNVTLYSPTAYRILQSYINVIISAAAAPSFMIDGAVPSAGFKTVPGNTAYMYGQFPVASGTHNIKASDGFNAIAYGFGNAESYGYSAGTNLKNLNEFVQIRNTAGDSIATACVGQDLKLQVTIPYKTTQIIWYPQNGDPTYTDNNPTLIGQTIKDNKPLYTYAYPNSLVYKTAGTYGIKLKIFNAIADACGSYEDLDIALTVYDNPVAAFTAKNASCQADSINFTDKSSGATIKTWNWNFGDGSTASVQNPAHSYTKAGDFFATLLVTNSNGCTSVLDSQKIHIYARPVAKFGFSNPDCATKAVTITDQSTSSEGKITQWNWIFGDGSTQLLTNNSPFQHIYKTAGNYNLSLITTTDLGCHSDTLTVPIVIHPLPLPDFTPPKVCISDAFAIFTDKSSISDHSESGFTYAWDFGDAAANASNPNTSALKNPQHKYTSAAEYQVKLTVTSKDGCTADTSFKFTVNGATPKADFTVLNPDDLCSKRAVMIRNTSTLDFGNLTKVVLFYDYTNHPDQFETDDNPTPDKLYSHQYPVFHTPATLSYTVLMRTYSGASCVDEKMQVITLKADPLVTITLPTQVCAEVVPFQLQAQEANNYPGTGIFTGKGVSSSGLFNPASAGIGTQTVTYIFTAQNACADTISRQITVNPTPKVAAGKDIYLLEGASATLSPTVSGKNLTYKWTPSLGLSADNILNPVATPHVNTTYKLTVTSADSCVNADEITITVLKAPVIPNTFTPNNDGINDIWNIKYLDSYPNVIVEVFNRYGERIYYSLGYSTPWDGRYKGAELPVGTYYYIINPGSGRDKIAGPVTIIR
;
A
#
# COMPACT_ATOMS: atom_id res chain seq x y z
N MET A 1 39.91 3.33 49.78
CA MET A 1 41.27 3.49 49.23
C MET A 1 41.15 3.95 47.79
N THR A 2 41.48 5.21 47.55
CA THR A 2 41.47 5.89 46.26
C THR A 2 42.58 5.37 45.35
N LYS A 3 42.25 4.88 44.16
CA LYS A 3 43.21 4.74 43.05
C LYS A 3 42.65 5.44 41.81
N ASN A 4 43.27 6.58 41.51
CA ASN A 4 43.19 7.30 40.24
C ASN A 4 43.68 6.37 39.12
N PHE A 5 42.86 6.18 38.07
CA PHE A 5 43.34 5.73 36.77
C PHE A 5 43.02 6.80 35.74
N THR A 6 44.06 7.55 35.39
CA THR A 6 44.14 8.41 34.21
C THR A 6 44.06 7.56 32.95
N CYS A 7 43.08 7.81 32.08
CA CYS A 7 43.05 7.29 30.72
C CYS A 7 43.25 8.46 29.74
N ARG A 8 44.40 8.47 29.06
CA ARG A 8 44.74 9.37 27.97
C ARG A 8 44.65 8.60 26.64
N ILE A 9 43.97 9.23 25.66
CA ILE A 9 44.09 9.06 24.20
C ILE A 9 43.30 7.89 23.55
N PHE A 10 42.21 8.24 22.86
CA PHE A 10 42.12 8.16 21.39
C PHE A 10 41.05 9.16 20.90
N PHE A 11 41.51 10.28 20.34
CA PHE A 11 40.70 11.35 19.75
C PHE A 11 41.08 11.38 18.27
N LEU A 12 40.27 10.81 17.39
CA LEU A 12 40.28 11.15 15.97
C LEU A 12 39.01 10.62 15.28
N LEU A 13 38.39 11.49 14.48
CA LEU A 13 37.28 11.28 13.53
C LEU A 13 35.87 11.08 14.12
N LEU A 14 35.22 12.20 14.45
CA LEU A 14 33.90 12.51 13.86
C LEU A 14 33.65 14.03 13.97
N LEU A 15 34.01 14.77 12.92
CA LEU A 15 33.59 16.14 12.71
C LEU A 15 32.22 16.10 12.01
N ILE A 16 31.15 16.03 12.80
CA ILE A 16 29.81 16.45 12.37
C ILE A 16 29.35 17.46 13.41
N ALA A 17 29.32 18.71 12.99
CA ALA A 17 28.84 19.83 13.78
C ALA A 17 27.34 19.67 14.05
N PHE A 18 26.98 19.06 15.18
CA PHE A 18 25.67 19.29 15.80
C PHE A 18 25.81 20.46 16.77
N VAL A 19 25.89 21.67 16.23
CA VAL A 19 25.56 22.88 16.99
C VAL A 19 24.07 23.10 16.76
N CYS A 20 23.24 22.68 17.69
CA CYS A 20 21.89 23.23 17.80
C CYS A 20 21.92 24.16 19.02
N PRO A 21 22.22 25.45 18.86
CA PRO A 21 21.92 26.38 19.92
C PRO A 21 20.40 26.56 19.91
N ALA A 22 19.72 26.05 20.93
CA ALA A 22 18.36 26.48 21.20
C ALA A 22 18.40 27.99 21.44
N PHE A 23 17.98 28.79 20.44
CA PHE A 23 17.86 30.23 20.61
C PHE A 23 16.81 30.49 21.68
N ALA A 24 17.24 30.95 22.86
CA ALA A 24 16.32 31.41 23.89
C ALA A 24 15.42 32.50 23.31
N GLN A 25 14.10 32.33 23.42
CA GLN A 25 13.12 33.32 23.00
C GLN A 25 12.82 34.22 24.19
N THR A 26 12.93 35.53 24.01
CA THR A 26 12.77 36.47 25.13
C THR A 26 11.35 37.03 25.22
N ASN A 27 10.51 36.88 24.18
CA ASN A 27 9.07 37.13 24.27
C ASN A 27 8.31 36.10 25.12
N LYS A 28 8.97 35.02 25.56
CA LYS A 28 8.41 33.99 26.43
C LYS A 28 8.86 34.23 27.88
N GLY A 29 7.92 34.29 28.81
CA GLY A 29 8.23 34.56 30.21
C GLY A 29 7.08 34.20 31.14
N THR A 30 7.25 34.43 32.45
CA THR A 30 6.25 34.06 33.47
C THR A 30 5.50 35.26 34.05
N GLU A 31 5.91 36.50 33.75
CA GLU A 31 5.32 37.72 34.29
C GLU A 31 5.23 38.82 33.21
N PHE A 32 4.07 39.46 33.06
CA PHE A 32 3.81 40.52 32.07
C PHE A 32 2.94 41.63 32.66
N TYR A 33 3.07 42.84 32.10
CA TYR A 33 2.19 43.98 32.38
C TYR A 33 1.65 44.58 31.08
N THR A 34 0.40 45.02 31.11
CA THR A 34 -0.20 45.81 30.03
C THR A 34 -1.21 46.83 30.57
N ALA A 35 -1.71 47.68 29.68
CA ALA A 35 -2.67 48.73 29.99
C ALA A 35 -3.78 48.72 28.94
N TYR A 36 -5.03 48.91 29.39
CA TYR A 36 -6.18 49.04 28.51
C TYR A 36 -6.35 50.50 28.06
N MET A 37 -5.50 50.91 27.13
CA MET A 37 -5.35 52.30 26.68
C MET A 37 -6.62 52.94 26.10
N ALA A 38 -6.67 54.27 26.17
CA ALA A 38 -7.74 55.10 25.61
C ALA A 38 -8.02 54.77 24.14
N ASN A 39 -9.30 54.66 23.81
CA ASN A 39 -9.82 54.65 22.45
C ASN A 39 -11.17 55.38 22.41
N ILE A 40 -11.59 55.85 21.23
CA ILE A 40 -12.78 56.71 21.10
C ILE A 40 -14.10 56.02 21.50
N ARG A 41 -14.15 54.68 21.52
CA ARG A 41 -15.35 53.88 21.84
C ARG A 41 -15.41 53.41 23.28
N GLY A 42 -14.41 53.70 24.11
CA GLY A 42 -14.39 53.23 25.51
C GLY A 42 -15.32 53.97 26.48
N VAL A 43 -16.21 54.85 26.01
CA VAL A 43 -17.04 55.74 26.86
C VAL A 43 -18.56 55.50 26.77
N SER A 44 -19.06 54.36 26.28
CA SER A 44 -20.52 54.09 26.32
C SER A 44 -20.88 52.63 26.66
N THR A 45 -21.95 52.46 27.43
CA THR A 45 -22.51 51.17 27.87
C THR A 45 -23.26 50.41 26.77
N SER A 46 -23.37 50.96 25.55
CA SER A 46 -24.14 50.36 24.45
C SER A 46 -23.30 49.88 23.26
N ASN A 47 -22.01 50.26 23.16
CA ASN A 47 -21.05 49.79 22.15
C ASN A 47 -19.68 49.53 22.80
N SER A 48 -19.66 48.64 23.81
CA SER A 48 -18.51 48.45 24.69
C SER A 48 -17.29 47.95 23.93
N CYS A 49 -16.26 48.80 23.81
CA CYS A 49 -14.92 48.36 23.46
C CYS A 49 -14.47 47.24 24.40
N GLN A 50 -13.76 46.25 23.88
CA GLN A 50 -13.25 45.09 24.59
C GLN A 50 -11.74 44.93 24.39
N MET A 51 -11.04 44.46 25.42
CA MET A 51 -9.64 44.03 25.32
C MET A 51 -9.57 42.54 25.64
N SER A 52 -8.95 41.77 24.75
CA SER A 52 -8.70 40.34 24.95
C SER A 52 -7.20 40.08 24.99
N LEU A 53 -6.80 39.20 25.91
CA LEU A 53 -5.47 38.65 26.02
C LEU A 53 -5.47 37.26 25.39
N TYR A 54 -4.64 37.05 24.37
CA TYR A 54 -4.38 35.75 23.76
C TYR A 54 -3.10 35.17 24.34
N ILE A 55 -3.22 34.09 25.10
CA ILE A 55 -2.12 33.51 25.89
C ILE A 55 -1.76 32.15 25.31
N THR A 56 -0.48 31.95 24.99
CA THR A 56 0.03 30.71 24.38
C THR A 56 1.22 30.16 25.14
N SER A 57 1.48 28.86 24.98
CA SER A 57 2.68 28.19 25.51
C SER A 57 2.94 26.90 24.73
N ASP A 58 4.19 26.49 24.63
CA ASP A 58 4.61 25.19 24.06
C ASP A 58 4.44 24.03 25.05
N VAL A 59 4.11 24.35 26.31
CA VAL A 59 3.83 23.40 27.40
C VAL A 59 2.49 23.73 28.04
N SER A 60 1.84 22.71 28.61
CA SER A 60 0.62 22.96 29.38
C SER A 60 0.98 23.64 30.70
N THR A 61 0.34 24.77 30.99
CA THR A 61 0.66 25.61 32.16
C THR A 61 -0.60 26.29 32.70
N SER A 62 -0.49 26.92 33.86
CA SER A 62 -1.56 27.70 34.47
C SER A 62 -1.02 29.02 35.00
N GLY A 63 -1.90 29.99 35.19
CA GLY A 63 -1.55 31.33 35.63
C GLY A 63 -2.74 32.12 36.16
N SER A 64 -2.49 33.39 36.45
CA SER A 64 -3.50 34.33 36.92
C SER A 64 -3.34 35.70 36.28
N ILE A 65 -4.46 36.40 36.12
CA ILE A 65 -4.52 37.78 35.66
C ILE A 65 -5.21 38.61 36.73
N THR A 66 -4.64 39.75 37.08
CA THR A 66 -5.21 40.70 38.05
C THR A 66 -5.17 42.13 37.52
N ILE A 67 -6.09 42.97 38.00
CA ILE A 67 -5.99 44.43 37.86
C ILE A 67 -5.44 44.99 39.18
N ALA A 68 -4.53 45.96 39.09
CA ALA A 68 -3.80 46.50 40.24
C ALA A 68 -4.67 47.09 41.37
N ASP A 69 -5.87 47.58 41.08
CA ASP A 69 -6.84 48.05 42.08
C ASP A 69 -7.58 46.92 42.81
N GLY A 70 -7.35 45.66 42.43
CA GLY A 70 -8.01 44.48 42.98
C GLY A 70 -9.42 44.25 42.45
N SER A 71 -9.89 45.03 41.46
CA SER A 71 -11.25 44.90 40.91
C SER A 71 -11.49 43.63 40.10
N PHE A 72 -10.42 42.93 39.68
CA PHE A 72 -10.49 41.71 38.88
C PHE A 72 -9.35 40.77 39.21
N SER A 73 -9.68 39.47 39.29
CA SER A 73 -8.73 38.38 39.40
C SER A 73 -9.31 37.14 38.71
N GLN A 74 -8.57 36.55 37.78
CA GLN A 74 -9.00 35.35 37.06
C GLN A 74 -7.81 34.41 36.86
N ASN A 75 -7.99 33.14 37.23
CA ASN A 75 -7.07 32.08 36.86
C ASN A 75 -7.31 31.60 35.43
N PHE A 76 -6.25 31.19 34.75
CA PHE A 76 -6.32 30.61 33.40
C PHE A 76 -5.42 29.39 33.28
N THR A 77 -5.73 28.52 32.32
CA THR A 77 -4.94 27.35 31.96
C THR A 77 -4.68 27.37 30.47
N VAL A 78 -3.44 27.16 30.06
CA VAL A 78 -3.03 27.07 28.66
C VAL A 78 -2.66 25.62 28.36
N THR A 79 -3.26 25.05 27.32
CA THR A 79 -2.84 23.75 26.79
C THR A 79 -1.66 23.96 25.84
N ALA A 80 -0.67 23.07 25.87
CA ALA A 80 0.49 23.13 24.98
C ALA A 80 0.09 23.34 23.51
N ASN A 81 0.73 24.30 22.85
CA ASN A 81 0.54 24.70 21.45
C ASN A 81 -0.89 25.18 21.11
N GLN A 82 -1.66 25.60 22.12
CA GLN A 82 -3.01 26.16 21.99
C GLN A 82 -3.06 27.59 22.55
N VAL A 83 -4.11 28.33 22.19
CA VAL A 83 -4.38 29.69 22.69
C VAL A 83 -5.48 29.66 23.75
N THR A 84 -5.26 30.36 24.85
CA THR A 84 -6.29 30.70 25.84
C THR A 84 -6.63 32.18 25.73
N THR A 85 -7.91 32.50 25.57
CA THR A 85 -8.37 33.89 25.48
C THR A 85 -8.96 34.33 26.81
N VAL A 86 -8.52 35.47 27.33
CA VAL A 86 -9.11 36.11 28.52
C VAL A 86 -9.54 37.53 28.19
N THR A 87 -10.81 37.85 28.42
CA THR A 87 -11.37 39.18 28.19
C THR A 87 -11.24 40.05 29.43
N MET A 88 -10.70 41.25 29.27
CA MET A 88 -10.55 42.22 30.35
C MET A 88 -11.85 42.95 30.62
N PRO A 89 -12.21 43.19 31.90
CA PRO A 89 -13.39 43.97 32.23
C PRO A 89 -13.19 45.43 31.84
N GLN A 90 -14.30 46.13 31.53
CA GLN A 90 -14.26 47.56 31.22
C GLN A 90 -13.72 48.42 32.37
N THR A 91 -13.73 47.93 33.60
CA THR A 91 -13.11 48.65 34.73
C THR A 91 -11.61 48.91 34.53
N ALA A 92 -10.90 48.12 33.71
CA ALA A 92 -9.49 48.36 33.37
C ALA A 92 -9.25 49.54 32.41
N PHE A 93 -10.27 49.99 31.68
CA PHE A 93 -10.11 50.98 30.61
C PHE A 93 -9.66 52.36 31.13
N LEU A 94 -8.78 52.99 30.36
CA LEU A 94 -8.17 54.31 30.63
C LEU A 94 -8.78 55.37 29.72
N GLY A 95 -9.87 56.02 30.14
CA GLY A 95 -10.59 56.99 29.30
C GLY A 95 -9.98 58.38 29.17
N THR A 96 -9.06 58.77 30.05
CA THR A 96 -8.47 60.13 30.08
C THR A 96 -6.96 60.07 30.32
N GLU A 97 -6.26 61.18 30.11
CA GLU A 97 -4.89 61.36 30.60
C GLU A 97 -4.86 61.31 32.15
N GLY A 98 -3.79 60.75 32.73
CA GLY A 98 -3.58 60.70 34.19
C GLY A 98 -2.91 59.43 34.70
N GLN A 99 -2.85 59.31 36.04
CA GLN A 99 -2.36 58.13 36.77
C GLN A 99 -3.53 57.27 37.29
N PHE A 100 -3.46 55.95 37.08
CA PHE A 100 -4.51 55.01 37.42
C PHE A 100 -3.93 53.72 37.98
N LEU A 101 -4.47 53.22 39.10
CA LEU A 101 -4.10 51.90 39.63
C LEU A 101 -4.81 50.77 38.88
N LYS A 102 -4.69 50.74 37.54
CA LYS A 102 -5.47 49.86 36.65
C LYS A 102 -4.60 48.99 35.75
N GLY A 103 -3.31 48.84 36.05
CA GLY A 103 -2.41 47.99 35.28
C GLY A 103 -2.87 46.54 35.36
N ILE A 104 -2.81 45.87 34.22
CA ILE A 104 -3.17 44.46 34.10
C ILE A 104 -1.90 43.65 34.27
N HIS A 105 -1.86 42.81 35.30
CA HIS A 105 -0.73 41.96 35.65
C HIS A 105 -1.04 40.50 35.30
N ILE A 106 -0.16 39.84 34.56
CA ILE A 106 -0.30 38.45 34.15
C ILE A 106 0.86 37.64 34.72
N THR A 107 0.57 36.55 35.41
CA THR A 107 1.56 35.61 35.96
C THR A 107 1.27 34.18 35.55
N SER A 108 2.29 33.34 35.44
CA SER A 108 2.15 31.91 35.10
C SER A 108 3.22 31.03 35.76
N ALA A 109 2.90 29.75 35.96
CA ALA A 109 3.80 28.78 36.58
C ALA A 109 4.97 28.39 35.65
N LEU A 110 4.70 28.24 34.35
CA LEU A 110 5.68 27.99 33.30
C LEU A 110 5.57 29.05 32.20
N PRO A 111 6.64 29.34 31.45
CA PRO A 111 6.67 30.45 30.50
C PRO A 111 5.56 30.42 29.43
N ILE A 112 4.95 31.58 29.19
CA ILE A 112 3.89 31.85 28.20
C ILE A 112 4.32 32.96 27.24
N VAL A 113 3.60 33.13 26.13
CA VAL A 113 3.62 34.33 25.27
C VAL A 113 2.23 34.96 25.33
N VAL A 114 2.15 36.29 25.38
CA VAL A 114 0.88 37.02 25.50
C VAL A 114 0.75 38.06 24.40
N TYR A 115 -0.40 38.08 23.74
CA TYR A 115 -0.79 39.13 22.80
C TYR A 115 -2.03 39.84 23.36
N ALA A 116 -2.08 41.16 23.24
CA ALA A 116 -3.22 41.96 23.65
C ALA A 116 -3.90 42.55 22.43
N HIS A 117 -5.23 42.51 22.37
CA HIS A 117 -6.02 43.03 21.26
C HIS A 117 -7.17 43.86 21.82
N ILE A 118 -7.15 45.16 21.52
CA ILE A 118 -8.22 46.11 21.81
C ILE A 118 -9.10 46.19 20.57
N TYR A 119 -10.41 45.99 20.71
CA TYR A 119 -11.34 46.08 19.60
C TYR A 119 -12.72 46.61 19.99
N ALA A 120 -13.41 47.24 19.04
CA ALA A 120 -14.79 47.70 19.04
C ALA A 120 -15.22 47.89 17.57
N SER A 121 -16.42 48.45 17.33
CA SER A 121 -16.82 48.79 15.96
C SER A 121 -15.95 49.92 15.41
N ALA A 122 -15.18 49.64 14.35
CA ALA A 122 -14.21 50.56 13.74
C ALA A 122 -13.21 51.14 14.77
N VAL A 123 -12.73 50.28 15.66
CA VAL A 123 -11.63 50.50 16.60
C VAL A 123 -10.97 49.14 16.77
N SER A 124 -9.77 48.93 16.28
CA SER A 124 -9.05 47.68 16.42
C SER A 124 -7.56 47.93 16.43
N GLY A 125 -6.84 47.31 17.38
CA GLY A 125 -5.39 47.41 17.47
C GLY A 125 -4.81 46.37 18.41
N ALA A 126 -3.73 45.71 17.99
CA ALA A 126 -3.16 44.58 18.74
C ALA A 126 -1.64 44.70 18.94
N THR A 127 -1.11 44.09 20.00
CA THR A 127 0.32 44.10 20.31
C THR A 127 0.79 42.76 20.84
N LEU A 128 2.07 42.47 20.62
CA LEU A 128 2.81 41.49 21.42
C LEU A 128 3.12 42.10 22.79
N LEU A 129 3.00 41.32 23.86
CA LEU A 129 3.46 41.72 25.18
C LEU A 129 4.85 41.15 25.49
N LEU A 130 5.69 42.00 26.06
CA LEU A 130 7.04 41.68 26.51
C LEU A 130 7.02 41.26 27.98
N PRO A 131 7.67 40.14 28.34
CA PRO A 131 7.75 39.73 29.74
C PRO A 131 8.63 40.69 30.53
N VAL A 132 8.36 40.81 31.83
CA VAL A 132 9.09 41.71 32.76
C VAL A 132 10.60 41.53 32.69
N ALA A 133 11.08 40.31 32.45
CA ALA A 133 12.50 40.01 32.30
C ALA A 133 13.18 40.80 31.16
N THR A 134 12.44 41.15 30.11
CA THR A 134 12.92 41.90 28.92
C THR A 134 12.67 43.40 28.97
N LEU A 135 11.90 43.86 29.96
CA LEU A 135 11.67 45.28 30.14
C LEU A 135 12.96 45.97 30.63
N ALA A 136 13.09 47.24 30.31
CA ALA A 136 14.23 48.07 30.62
C ALA A 136 13.76 49.38 31.28
N LYS A 137 14.64 50.37 31.23
CA LYS A 137 14.50 51.64 31.95
C LYS A 137 14.37 52.83 31.03
N ASP A 138 14.58 52.70 29.72
CA ASP A 138 14.57 53.83 28.77
C ASP A 138 13.89 53.41 27.46
N TYR A 139 12.95 54.24 27.03
CA TYR A 139 12.04 53.99 25.92
C TYR A 139 11.76 55.29 25.16
N TYR A 140 11.39 55.15 23.90
CA TYR A 140 10.70 56.19 23.16
C TYR A 140 9.33 55.69 22.74
N SER A 141 8.31 56.51 22.93
CA SER A 141 7.01 56.28 22.30
C SER A 141 7.15 56.49 20.80
N ILE A 142 6.68 55.52 20.02
CA ILE A 142 6.51 55.66 18.57
C ILE A 142 5.01 55.69 18.34
N ASN A 143 4.56 56.67 17.57
CA ASN A 143 3.18 56.93 17.26
C ASN A 143 3.08 57.25 15.76
N TYR A 144 2.00 57.90 15.35
CA TYR A 144 1.86 58.40 13.99
C TYR A 144 1.22 59.80 13.99
N THR A 145 1.29 60.47 12.84
CA THR A 145 0.72 61.81 12.64
C THR A 145 -0.77 61.82 12.97
N GLN A 146 -1.14 62.34 14.15
CA GLN A 146 -2.51 62.24 14.66
C GLN A 146 -3.52 62.95 13.75
N ARG A 147 -4.32 62.16 13.03
CA ARG A 147 -5.41 62.59 12.15
C ARG A 147 -6.55 61.60 12.28
N SER A 148 -7.74 62.06 12.64
CA SER A 148 -8.89 61.18 12.88
C SER A 148 -10.11 61.65 12.09
N ASN A 149 -10.99 60.70 11.77
CA ASN A 149 -12.32 60.95 11.22
C ASN A 149 -13.35 61.29 12.31
N GLU A 150 -12.93 61.34 13.58
CA GLU A 150 -13.75 61.69 14.73
C GLU A 150 -13.05 62.70 15.66
N ALA A 151 -13.85 63.51 16.37
CA ALA A 151 -13.34 64.44 17.38
C ALA A 151 -12.82 63.69 18.63
N ASN A 152 -12.07 64.40 19.49
CA ASN A 152 -11.54 63.87 20.76
C ASN A 152 -10.69 62.61 20.59
N CYS A 153 -9.93 62.54 19.50
CA CYS A 153 -8.97 61.47 19.23
C CYS A 153 -7.55 62.00 19.41
N TYR A 154 -6.69 61.20 20.05
CA TYR A 154 -5.39 61.64 20.54
C TYR A 154 -4.30 60.64 20.16
N SER A 155 -3.11 61.16 19.90
CA SER A 155 -1.87 60.38 19.99
C SER A 155 -1.68 60.03 21.46
N SER A 156 -1.28 58.80 21.77
CA SER A 156 -1.26 58.31 23.15
C SER A 156 -0.03 57.48 23.47
N PHE A 157 0.44 57.59 24.71
CA PHE A 157 1.34 56.59 25.30
C PHE A 157 0.81 56.14 26.66
N ALA A 158 1.21 54.95 27.10
CA ALA A 158 0.95 54.46 28.45
C ALA A 158 2.22 53.85 29.06
N ILE A 159 2.36 54.01 30.37
CA ILE A 159 3.51 53.53 31.16
C ILE A 159 2.96 52.70 32.29
N VAL A 160 3.44 51.46 32.49
CA VAL A 160 3.06 50.62 33.63
C VAL A 160 4.30 50.36 34.49
N ALA A 161 4.20 50.65 35.79
CA ALA A 161 5.27 50.36 36.74
C ALA A 161 5.22 48.89 37.18
N THR A 162 6.36 48.19 37.13
CA THR A 162 6.44 46.77 37.54
C THR A 162 6.73 46.58 39.02
N GLU A 163 7.12 47.66 39.70
CA GLU A 163 7.59 47.67 41.09
C GLU A 163 7.08 48.91 41.83
N ASP A 164 6.91 48.80 43.14
CA ASP A 164 6.53 49.94 43.98
C ASP A 164 7.61 51.01 44.00
N THR A 165 7.24 52.27 44.26
CA THR A 165 8.19 53.40 44.34
C THR A 165 9.03 53.56 43.07
N THR A 166 8.40 53.36 41.91
CA THR A 166 9.01 53.60 40.59
C THR A 166 8.89 55.09 40.26
N THR A 167 10.00 55.76 39.98
CA THR A 167 9.99 57.13 39.47
C THR A 167 10.26 57.11 37.97
N VAL A 168 9.44 57.81 37.20
CA VAL A 168 9.58 57.90 35.73
C VAL A 168 9.70 59.37 35.33
N GLU A 169 10.73 59.69 34.55
CA GLU A 169 10.88 60.96 33.85
C GLU A 169 10.32 60.82 32.43
N ILE A 170 9.49 61.79 32.04
CA ILE A 170 8.83 61.84 30.74
C ILE A 170 9.19 63.17 30.09
N THR A 171 9.69 63.11 28.85
CA THR A 171 9.94 64.28 28.00
C THR A 171 9.02 64.18 26.78
N PRO A 172 7.85 64.84 26.79
CA PRO A 172 6.89 64.76 25.70
C PRO A 172 7.44 65.33 24.39
N ALA A 173 7.24 64.64 23.26
CA ALA A 173 7.53 65.22 21.94
C ALA A 173 6.54 66.34 21.54
N ALA A 174 5.35 66.30 22.13
CA ALA A 174 4.28 67.27 21.93
C ALA A 174 3.60 67.61 23.26
N THR A 175 2.95 68.78 23.33
CA THR A 175 2.23 69.21 24.53
C THR A 175 1.11 68.22 24.86
N LEU A 176 1.06 67.77 26.11
CA LEU A 176 0.03 66.84 26.60
C LEU A 176 -1.28 67.57 26.93
N THR A 177 -2.41 66.86 26.95
CA THR A 177 -3.73 67.44 27.29
C THR A 177 -3.80 67.93 28.73
N SER A 178 -2.94 67.42 29.62
CA SER A 178 -2.72 67.93 30.99
C SER A 178 -1.99 69.28 31.07
N GLY A 179 -1.41 69.77 29.96
CA GLY A 179 -0.66 71.02 29.90
C GLY A 179 0.86 70.87 30.05
N HIS A 180 1.39 69.65 30.18
CA HIS A 180 2.84 69.43 30.12
C HIS A 180 3.39 69.79 28.73
N ALA A 181 4.31 70.75 28.66
CA ALA A 181 4.83 71.30 27.40
C ALA A 181 5.74 70.31 26.65
N ALA A 182 5.74 70.40 25.32
CA ALA A 182 6.68 69.67 24.47
C ALA A 182 8.14 69.98 24.85
N ASN A 183 9.00 68.95 24.85
CA ASN A 183 10.43 68.97 25.17
C ASN A 183 10.77 69.40 26.61
N ALA A 184 9.79 69.58 27.50
CA ALA A 184 10.01 69.86 28.91
C ALA A 184 9.86 68.58 29.75
N PRO A 185 10.94 68.06 30.37
CA PRO A 185 10.85 66.86 31.20
C PRO A 185 10.04 67.11 32.47
N PHE A 186 9.25 66.13 32.88
CA PHE A 186 8.61 66.07 34.21
C PHE A 186 8.73 64.67 34.79
N THR A 187 8.54 64.54 36.11
CA THR A 187 8.63 63.25 36.80
C THR A 187 7.31 62.87 37.45
N ILE A 188 7.05 61.57 37.48
CA ILE A 188 5.92 60.97 38.18
C ILE A 188 6.40 59.85 39.10
N ALA A 189 5.75 59.72 40.26
CA ALA A 189 5.94 58.60 41.16
C ALA A 189 4.81 57.58 40.95
N MET A 190 5.16 56.30 40.87
CA MET A 190 4.25 55.22 40.52
C MET A 190 4.39 54.03 41.46
N LYS A 191 3.27 53.39 41.80
CA LYS A 191 3.19 52.12 42.53
C LYS A 191 3.20 50.93 41.58
N LYS A 192 3.48 49.73 42.08
CA LYS A 192 3.41 48.51 41.27
C LYS A 192 2.02 48.36 40.64
N GLY A 193 1.98 48.13 39.33
CA GLY A 193 0.74 48.01 38.56
C GLY A 193 0.01 49.34 38.31
N GLU A 194 0.56 50.48 38.72
CA GLU A 194 0.01 51.79 38.35
C GLU A 194 0.35 52.11 36.90
N VAL A 195 -0.58 52.77 36.21
CA VAL A 195 -0.45 53.19 34.81
C VAL A 195 -0.50 54.72 34.72
N TYR A 196 0.43 55.33 34.00
CA TYR A 196 0.31 56.71 33.53
C TYR A 196 -0.04 56.71 32.05
N GLN A 197 -1.10 57.42 31.66
CA GLN A 197 -1.47 57.63 30.25
C GLN A 197 -1.28 59.10 29.89
N GLY A 198 -0.50 59.38 28.85
CA GLY A 198 -0.35 60.71 28.27
C GLY A 198 -1.08 60.81 26.92
N LEU A 199 -1.76 61.92 26.67
CA LEU A 199 -2.52 62.16 25.44
C LEU A 199 -2.08 63.48 24.80
N SER A 200 -2.03 63.55 23.47
CA SER A 200 -1.79 64.79 22.73
C SER A 200 -2.62 64.83 21.45
N ALA A 201 -3.00 66.05 21.02
CA ALA A 201 -3.72 66.26 19.77
C ALA A 201 -2.84 66.05 18.53
N ILE A 202 -1.51 66.01 18.69
CA ILE A 202 -0.53 65.82 17.61
C ILE A 202 0.40 64.64 17.92
N ASP A 203 1.24 64.26 16.96
CA ASP A 203 2.13 63.10 17.03
C ASP A 203 3.07 63.11 18.26
N LEU A 204 3.02 62.05 19.07
CA LEU A 204 3.88 61.86 20.24
C LEU A 204 5.16 61.06 19.95
N THR A 205 5.44 60.73 18.68
CA THR A 205 6.66 60.03 18.27
C THR A 205 7.90 60.80 18.73
N GLY A 206 8.76 60.14 19.51
CA GLY A 206 9.94 60.75 20.12
C GLY A 206 9.76 61.17 21.58
N THR A 207 8.60 60.95 22.18
CA THR A 207 8.42 61.12 23.62
C THR A 207 9.34 60.16 24.36
N ARG A 208 10.33 60.70 25.07
CA ARG A 208 11.27 59.88 25.84
C ARG A 208 10.67 59.56 27.21
N ILE A 209 10.72 58.29 27.57
CA ILE A 209 10.16 57.78 28.82
C ILE A 209 11.24 56.95 29.49
N ARG A 210 11.72 57.38 30.65
CA ARG A 210 12.77 56.66 31.37
C ARG A 210 12.50 56.55 32.85
N SER A 211 12.74 55.38 33.44
CA SER A 211 12.83 55.25 34.89
C SER A 211 14.06 56.01 35.38
N VAL A 212 13.92 56.73 36.48
CA VAL A 212 14.99 57.47 37.15
C VAL A 212 15.06 57.05 38.61
N SER A 213 16.25 57.14 39.22
CA SER A 213 16.41 56.81 40.63
C SER A 213 15.88 57.93 41.54
N SER A 214 15.25 57.54 42.64
CA SER A 214 15.04 58.40 43.82
C SER A 214 15.92 57.91 44.97
N GLY A 215 17.07 58.54 45.19
CA GLY A 215 18.00 58.23 46.29
C GLY A 215 19.08 57.17 45.95
N LEU A 216 19.43 56.30 46.91
CA LEU A 216 20.45 55.24 46.75
C LEU A 216 19.94 54.00 45.98
N ASN A 217 18.71 54.05 45.45
CA ASN A 217 18.08 52.93 44.76
C ASN A 217 18.43 52.88 43.27
N VAL A 218 18.29 51.70 42.67
CA VAL A 218 18.53 51.48 41.24
C VAL A 218 17.25 51.82 40.46
N CYS A 219 17.35 52.34 39.24
CA CYS A 219 16.19 52.52 38.35
C CYS A 219 15.44 51.19 38.14
N LYS A 220 14.11 51.26 37.99
CA LYS A 220 13.21 50.10 37.91
C LYS A 220 12.72 49.86 36.50
N LYS A 221 12.32 48.62 36.21
CA LYS A 221 11.77 48.26 34.90
C LYS A 221 10.38 48.88 34.73
N ILE A 222 10.06 49.28 33.51
CA ILE A 222 8.74 49.83 33.16
C ILE A 222 8.26 49.24 31.83
N ALA A 223 6.95 49.03 31.69
CA ALA A 223 6.35 48.71 30.39
C ALA A 223 5.85 50.00 29.75
N VAL A 224 6.18 50.25 28.48
CA VAL A 224 5.77 51.45 27.75
C VAL A 224 5.00 51.05 26.51
N PHE A 225 3.93 51.76 26.19
CA PHE A 225 3.08 51.54 25.03
C PHE A 225 2.91 52.86 24.25
N GLY A 226 2.84 52.78 22.93
CA GLY A 226 2.62 53.90 22.03
C GLY A 226 1.48 53.59 21.06
N GLY A 227 0.88 54.64 20.50
CA GLY A 227 -0.21 54.49 19.55
C GLY A 227 -1.14 55.69 19.42
N SER A 228 -2.42 55.44 19.19
CA SER A 228 -3.44 56.46 18.99
C SER A 228 -4.80 55.93 19.42
N SER A 229 -5.63 56.80 19.98
CA SER A 229 -6.99 56.42 20.40
C SER A 229 -7.95 56.19 19.22
N LYS A 230 -7.64 56.75 18.05
CA LYS A 230 -8.23 56.48 16.71
C LYS A 230 -7.53 57.36 15.66
N ILE A 231 -7.23 56.81 14.48
CA ILE A 231 -6.47 57.46 13.43
C ILE A 231 -6.78 56.90 12.04
N TYR A 232 -6.63 57.74 11.01
CA TYR A 232 -6.48 57.31 9.61
C TYR A 232 -5.07 57.62 9.08
N ILE A 233 -4.52 56.76 8.22
CA ILE A 233 -3.20 56.91 7.61
C ILE A 233 -3.38 56.95 6.09
N GLY A 234 -2.89 58.01 5.42
CA GLY A 234 -3.03 58.20 3.96
C GLY A 234 -3.69 59.53 3.54
N ASN A 235 -4.19 59.59 2.30
CA ASN A 235 -4.76 60.81 1.69
C ASN A 235 -6.27 60.96 1.98
N GLY A 236 -6.60 61.74 3.01
CA GLY A 236 -7.94 62.32 3.22
C GLY A 236 -8.91 61.50 4.10
N PRO A 237 -9.98 62.12 4.62
CA PRO A 237 -10.87 61.55 5.65
C PRO A 237 -11.91 60.57 5.05
N ASN A 238 -11.45 59.54 4.34
CA ASN A 238 -12.36 58.57 3.72
C ASN A 238 -12.84 57.55 4.76
N ASN A 239 -13.87 57.94 5.53
CA ASN A 239 -14.86 57.14 6.28
C ASN A 239 -14.41 55.99 7.22
N SER A 240 -13.11 55.69 7.35
CA SER A 240 -12.62 54.50 8.08
C SER A 240 -11.32 54.81 8.82
N ALA A 241 -11.16 54.28 10.03
CA ALA A 241 -10.08 54.61 10.97
C ALA A 241 -10.08 53.62 12.14
N ASP A 242 -8.91 53.35 12.72
CA ASP A 242 -8.71 52.42 13.84
C ASP A 242 -7.78 53.01 14.91
N ASN A 243 -7.68 52.39 16.08
CA ASN A 243 -6.70 52.77 17.09
C ASN A 243 -5.34 52.11 16.79
N LEU A 244 -4.25 52.73 17.22
CA LEU A 244 -2.93 52.09 17.19
C LEU A 244 -2.56 51.68 18.61
N PHE A 245 -1.99 50.49 18.76
CA PHE A 245 -1.61 49.97 20.06
C PHE A 245 -0.40 49.04 19.94
N GLN A 246 0.79 49.51 20.30
CA GLN A 246 2.01 48.71 20.32
C GLN A 246 2.79 48.89 21.62
N GLN A 247 3.31 47.80 22.17
CA GLN A 247 4.27 47.87 23.26
C GLN A 247 5.63 48.30 22.72
N CYS A 248 6.18 49.36 23.31
CA CYS A 248 7.46 49.91 22.92
C CYS A 248 8.60 48.97 23.28
N TYR A 249 9.51 48.74 22.33
CA TYR A 249 10.74 48.01 22.58
C TYR A 249 11.76 48.92 23.30
N PRO A 250 12.46 48.43 24.34
CA PRO A 250 13.57 49.14 24.98
C PRO A 250 14.57 49.72 23.99
N THR A 251 15.10 50.91 24.23
CA THR A 251 16.13 51.49 23.36
C THR A 251 17.39 50.61 23.27
N ALA A 252 17.71 49.90 24.36
CA ALA A 252 18.84 48.97 24.42
C ALA A 252 18.66 47.70 23.57
N SER A 253 17.43 47.35 23.17
CA SER A 253 17.13 46.19 22.33
C SER A 253 16.96 46.54 20.84
N TRP A 254 17.09 47.81 20.45
CA TRP A 254 17.01 48.22 19.04
C TRP A 254 18.14 47.60 18.21
N GLY A 255 17.86 47.23 16.96
CA GLY A 255 18.82 46.59 16.04
C GLY A 255 19.38 47.51 14.97
N LYS A 256 20.31 47.00 14.17
CA LYS A 256 20.94 47.70 13.04
C LYS A 256 20.46 47.22 11.69
N ASN A 257 20.00 45.96 11.58
CA ASN A 257 19.59 45.39 10.29
C ASN A 257 18.13 44.96 10.33
N TYR A 258 17.36 45.41 9.36
CA TYR A 258 15.96 45.02 9.18
C TYR A 258 15.71 44.63 7.74
N VAL A 259 14.84 43.65 7.56
CA VAL A 259 14.21 43.35 6.28
C VAL A 259 12.71 43.50 6.49
N THR A 260 12.07 44.33 5.68
CA THR A 260 10.63 44.54 5.73
C THR A 260 9.94 43.73 4.64
N ALA A 261 8.67 43.37 4.86
CA ALA A 261 7.81 42.84 3.81
C ALA A 261 6.45 43.55 3.89
N PRO A 262 5.90 44.02 2.75
CA PRO A 262 4.60 44.65 2.74
C PRO A 262 3.50 43.68 3.23
N LEU A 263 2.40 44.22 3.73
CA LEU A 263 1.22 43.44 4.09
C LEU A 263 0.58 42.88 2.80
N SER A 264 0.14 41.63 2.87
CA SER A 264 -0.44 40.89 1.75
C SER A 264 -1.76 41.53 1.33
N ASN A 265 -2.05 41.47 0.04
CA ASN A 265 -3.22 42.11 -0.60
C ASN A 265 -3.33 43.63 -0.47
N ARG A 266 -2.45 44.28 0.31
CA ARG A 266 -2.38 45.74 0.50
C ARG A 266 -0.94 46.24 0.51
N PRO A 267 -0.17 46.02 -0.56
CA PRO A 267 1.27 46.20 -0.53
C PRO A 267 1.65 47.67 -0.75
N TYR A 268 1.31 48.55 0.19
CA TYR A 268 1.61 49.97 0.07
C TYR A 268 1.82 50.64 1.44
N ASP A 269 2.33 49.87 2.40
CA ASP A 269 2.53 50.31 3.78
C ASP A 269 3.50 51.49 3.91
N THR A 270 3.31 52.24 4.99
CA THR A 270 4.25 53.26 5.44
C THR A 270 5.19 52.66 6.49
N TYR A 271 6.46 53.05 6.45
CA TYR A 271 7.47 52.63 7.42
C TYR A 271 8.08 53.85 8.09
N ARG A 272 8.30 53.77 9.41
CA ARG A 272 9.16 54.71 10.14
C ARG A 272 10.42 54.01 10.61
N ILE A 273 11.58 54.59 10.30
CA ILE A 273 12.88 54.19 10.86
C ILE A 273 13.25 55.21 11.93
N VAL A 274 13.20 54.80 13.19
CA VAL A 274 13.40 55.64 14.36
C VAL A 274 14.84 55.56 14.84
N VAL A 275 15.47 56.71 15.05
CA VAL A 275 16.87 56.85 15.50
C VAL A 275 16.91 57.55 16.87
N SER A 276 17.65 56.98 17.83
CA SER A 276 17.84 57.63 19.14
C SER A 276 18.94 58.69 19.11
N ASP A 277 19.79 58.64 18.08
CA ASP A 277 20.87 59.59 17.82
C ASP A 277 20.66 60.17 16.40
N PRO A 278 20.42 61.49 16.26
CA PRO A 278 20.21 62.12 14.95
C PRO A 278 21.38 61.98 13.97
N ALA A 279 22.59 61.68 14.47
CA ALA A 279 23.77 61.43 13.64
C ALA A 279 23.84 60.00 13.08
N THR A 280 22.84 59.15 13.33
CA THR A 280 22.77 57.78 12.81
C THR A 280 22.67 57.77 11.29
N LYS A 281 23.58 57.04 10.64
CA LYS A 281 23.56 56.82 9.19
C LYS A 281 22.74 55.58 8.88
N VAL A 282 21.66 55.78 8.12
CA VAL A 282 20.74 54.72 7.70
C VAL A 282 20.84 54.56 6.19
N THR A 283 20.94 53.31 5.73
CA THR A 283 20.81 52.95 4.32
C THR A 283 19.50 52.20 4.10
N LEU A 284 18.78 52.56 3.04
CA LEU A 284 17.57 51.90 2.56
C LEU A 284 17.85 51.34 1.16
N ASN A 285 17.74 50.02 1.00
CA ASN A 285 18.02 49.31 -0.25
C ASN A 285 19.39 49.66 -0.85
N GLY A 286 20.41 49.76 0.02
CA GLY A 286 21.79 50.10 -0.35
C GLY A 286 22.08 51.61 -0.51
N SER A 287 21.05 52.47 -0.47
CA SER A 287 21.21 53.92 -0.62
C SER A 287 21.17 54.62 0.75
N VAL A 288 22.15 55.49 1.04
CA VAL A 288 22.17 56.28 2.31
C VAL A 288 21.04 57.30 2.30
N LEU A 289 20.21 57.30 3.35
CA LEU A 289 19.18 58.32 3.57
C LEU A 289 19.82 59.65 3.99
N SER A 290 19.38 60.75 3.38
CA SER A 290 19.87 62.09 3.68
C SER A 290 19.34 62.55 5.04
N THR A 291 20.20 63.09 5.90
CA THR A 291 19.80 63.69 7.19
C THR A 291 18.82 64.85 7.03
N ALA A 292 18.73 65.48 5.85
CA ALA A 292 17.72 66.50 5.54
C ALA A 292 16.28 65.94 5.47
N THR A 293 16.13 64.62 5.32
CA THR A 293 14.84 63.92 5.32
C THR A 293 14.47 63.36 6.70
N LEU A 294 15.31 63.58 7.72
CA LEU A 294 15.06 63.17 9.09
C LEU A 294 14.01 64.11 9.73
N ILE A 295 12.84 63.58 10.05
CA ILE A 295 11.71 64.33 10.60
C ILE A 295 11.91 64.45 12.12
N SER A 296 11.70 65.65 12.66
CA SER A 296 11.84 65.97 14.08
C SER A 296 13.19 65.56 14.69
N ASN A 297 14.25 65.46 13.87
CA ASN A 297 15.56 64.90 14.25
C ASN A 297 15.50 63.46 14.80
N PHE A 298 14.44 62.69 14.52
CA PHE A 298 14.18 61.43 15.21
C PHE A 298 13.77 60.26 14.32
N TYR A 299 13.12 60.47 13.17
CA TYR A 299 12.75 59.35 12.30
C TYR A 299 12.75 59.69 10.82
N TYR A 300 13.01 58.68 9.99
CA TYR A 300 12.75 58.70 8.56
C TYR A 300 11.40 58.06 8.28
N GLU A 301 10.66 58.55 7.29
CA GLU A 301 9.37 58.00 6.87
C GLU A 301 9.36 57.76 5.37
N PHE A 302 8.90 56.60 4.93
CA PHE A 302 8.77 56.26 3.51
C PHE A 302 7.66 55.23 3.27
N ASN A 303 7.09 55.23 2.07
CA ASN A 303 6.12 54.22 1.64
C ASN A 303 6.83 53.19 0.75
N SER A 304 6.45 51.92 0.84
CA SER A 304 7.00 50.89 -0.03
C SER A 304 6.01 49.77 -0.34
N THR A 305 6.04 49.33 -1.59
CA THR A 305 5.20 48.24 -2.11
C THR A 305 5.96 46.92 -2.27
N VAL A 306 7.25 46.93 -1.94
CA VAL A 306 8.17 45.81 -2.06
C VAL A 306 8.90 45.60 -0.74
N PRO A 307 9.49 44.41 -0.50
CA PRO A 307 10.39 44.21 0.62
C PRO A 307 11.58 45.18 0.56
N ASN A 308 12.03 45.65 1.72
CA ASN A 308 13.16 46.58 1.80
C ASN A 308 14.24 46.06 2.76
N VAL A 309 15.49 46.45 2.49
CA VAL A 309 16.64 46.19 3.35
C VAL A 309 17.06 47.49 3.99
N ILE A 310 17.04 47.54 5.33
CA ILE A 310 17.44 48.71 6.12
C ILE A 310 18.67 48.32 6.92
N ILE A 311 19.74 49.11 6.80
CA ILE A 311 20.99 48.91 7.55
C ILE A 311 21.41 50.24 8.16
N ALA A 312 21.69 50.26 9.46
CA ALA A 312 22.14 51.43 10.20
C ALA A 312 23.50 51.20 10.88
N ASP A 313 24.29 52.27 11.05
CA ASP A 313 25.57 52.21 11.78
C ASP A 313 25.37 52.18 13.32
N LYS A 314 24.26 52.74 13.80
CA LYS A 314 23.79 52.72 15.19
C LYS A 314 22.41 52.04 15.30
N PRO A 315 22.04 51.52 16.48
CA PRO A 315 20.72 50.92 16.70
C PRO A 315 19.54 51.84 16.33
N VAL A 316 18.54 51.26 15.66
CA VAL A 316 17.29 51.88 15.22
C VAL A 316 16.11 50.94 15.50
N GLN A 317 14.89 51.49 15.58
CA GLN A 317 13.65 50.71 15.60
C GLN A 317 12.86 50.96 14.31
N VAL A 318 12.26 49.93 13.74
CA VAL A 318 11.40 50.06 12.56
C VAL A 318 9.96 49.73 12.92
N ALA A 319 9.04 50.62 12.55
CA ALA A 319 7.60 50.42 12.68
C ALA A 319 6.96 50.42 11.28
N GLN A 320 6.11 49.43 11.01
CA GLN A 320 5.30 49.31 9.80
C GLN A 320 3.87 49.75 10.11
N TYR A 321 3.27 50.51 9.19
CA TYR A 321 1.91 51.03 9.32
C TYR A 321 1.09 50.61 8.11
N ALA A 322 -0.02 49.92 8.37
CA ALA A 322 -1.06 49.70 7.38
C ALA A 322 -1.75 51.04 7.08
N ILE A 323 -1.93 51.35 5.81
CA ILE A 323 -2.64 52.56 5.37
C ILE A 323 -4.16 52.32 5.48
N THR A 324 -4.96 53.36 5.72
CA THR A 324 -6.44 53.26 5.75
C THR A 324 -6.96 52.79 4.39
N GLN A 325 -7.92 51.86 4.38
CA GLN A 325 -8.62 51.43 3.16
C GLN A 325 -9.10 52.62 2.33
N THR A 326 -9.07 52.49 1.01
CA THR A 326 -9.55 53.53 0.06
C THR A 326 -8.73 54.84 -0.02
N SER A 327 -7.60 54.94 0.69
CA SER A 327 -6.73 56.14 0.71
C SER A 327 -5.91 56.38 -0.57
N LEU A 328 -5.92 55.45 -1.52
CA LEU A 328 -5.14 55.52 -2.76
C LEU A 328 -5.98 55.80 -4.03
N ASN A 329 -7.24 56.22 -3.91
CA ASN A 329 -8.14 56.55 -5.03
C ASN A 329 -8.40 55.43 -6.07
N THR A 330 -7.96 54.20 -5.82
CA THR A 330 -8.15 53.03 -6.70
C THR A 330 -8.89 51.87 -6.01
N ALA A 331 -9.69 52.17 -4.99
CA ALA A 331 -10.39 51.20 -4.16
C ALA A 331 -11.29 50.24 -4.97
N THR A 332 -10.85 49.00 -5.14
CA THR A 332 -11.71 47.87 -5.51
C THR A 332 -12.32 47.26 -4.24
N SER A 333 -13.40 46.48 -4.36
CA SER A 333 -14.05 45.76 -3.24
C SER A 333 -13.17 44.73 -2.52
N THR A 334 -11.87 44.73 -2.79
CA THR A 334 -10.85 43.81 -2.29
C THR A 334 -9.82 44.50 -1.38
N ASP A 335 -9.89 45.84 -1.25
CA ASP A 335 -9.01 46.63 -0.40
C ASP A 335 -9.58 46.78 1.02
N LEU A 336 -9.30 45.79 1.88
CA LEU A 336 -9.93 45.64 3.21
C LEU A 336 -9.03 46.13 4.35
N GLY A 337 -9.61 46.84 5.31
CA GLY A 337 -9.01 47.03 6.64
C GLY A 337 -8.56 48.45 6.91
N ASP A 338 -8.51 48.78 8.19
CA ASP A 338 -8.14 50.09 8.71
C ASP A 338 -6.69 50.12 9.22
N PRO A 339 -6.16 51.28 9.63
CA PRO A 339 -4.78 51.39 10.04
C PRO A 339 -4.41 50.46 11.18
N GLU A 340 -3.22 49.90 11.08
CA GLU A 340 -2.59 49.14 12.14
C GLU A 340 -1.10 49.50 12.16
N MET A 341 -0.48 49.37 13.32
CA MET A 341 0.93 49.65 13.57
C MET A 341 1.58 48.37 14.04
N ILE A 342 2.75 48.00 13.50
CA ILE A 342 3.45 46.77 13.86
C ILE A 342 4.93 47.10 14.08
N TYR A 343 5.45 46.75 15.25
CA TYR A 343 6.89 46.86 15.51
C TYR A 343 7.61 45.69 14.87
N LEU A 344 8.57 45.99 14.01
CA LEU A 344 9.36 44.97 13.33
C LEU A 344 10.56 44.58 14.19
N ASN A 345 10.97 43.33 14.07
CA ASN A 345 12.19 42.84 14.70
C ASN A 345 13.38 42.97 13.73
N PRO A 346 14.58 43.28 14.24
CA PRO A 346 15.79 43.23 13.42
C PRO A 346 16.16 41.78 13.09
N ILE A 347 16.81 41.55 11.95
CA ILE A 347 17.15 40.19 11.47
C ILE A 347 18.24 39.51 12.31
N GLU A 348 18.93 40.24 13.19
CA GLU A 348 19.79 39.67 14.24
C GLU A 348 19.05 39.16 15.48
N GLN A 349 17.73 39.38 15.60
CA GLN A 349 16.91 39.00 16.77
C GLN A 349 15.76 38.08 16.38
N ILE A 350 16.12 36.89 15.93
CA ILE A 350 15.22 35.86 15.38
C ILE A 350 14.74 34.85 16.42
N ILE A 351 13.59 34.24 16.14
CA ILE A 351 12.99 33.12 16.87
C ILE A 351 12.80 31.93 15.92
N ASN A 352 12.81 30.68 16.40
CA ASN A 352 12.73 29.49 15.54
C ASN A 352 11.42 28.69 15.68
N ASN A 353 10.56 29.04 16.63
CA ASN A 353 9.20 28.53 16.76
C ASN A 353 8.33 29.54 17.50
N VAL A 354 7.03 29.58 17.25
CA VAL A 354 6.07 30.30 18.12
C VAL A 354 4.63 29.85 17.85
N THR A 355 3.81 29.88 18.89
CA THR A 355 2.35 29.74 18.80
C THR A 355 1.70 31.12 18.83
N LEU A 356 0.94 31.45 17.78
CA LEU A 356 0.24 32.74 17.62
C LEU A 356 -1.26 32.52 17.37
N TYR A 357 -2.03 33.62 17.40
CA TYR A 357 -3.49 33.57 17.23
C TYR A 357 -4.01 34.53 16.15
N SER A 358 -4.73 34.00 15.17
CA SER A 358 -5.44 34.79 14.16
C SER A 358 -6.90 34.98 14.59
N PRO A 359 -7.28 36.11 15.24
CA PRO A 359 -8.63 36.32 15.76
C PRO A 359 -9.69 36.50 14.67
N THR A 360 -10.92 36.09 14.97
CA THR A 360 -12.15 36.46 14.23
C THR A 360 -12.91 37.63 14.87
N ALA A 361 -12.36 38.19 15.95
CA ALA A 361 -13.01 39.25 16.72
C ALA A 361 -13.38 40.43 15.82
N TYR A 362 -14.58 40.99 16.01
CA TYR A 362 -15.08 42.15 15.27
C TYR A 362 -14.90 42.09 13.74
N ARG A 363 -15.18 40.94 13.12
CA ARG A 363 -15.32 40.80 11.66
C ARG A 363 -14.02 40.93 10.88
N ILE A 364 -12.89 40.53 11.46
CA ILE A 364 -11.71 40.15 10.67
C ILE A 364 -12.12 39.06 9.66
N LEU A 365 -11.87 39.32 8.37
CA LEU A 365 -12.28 38.43 7.27
C LEU A 365 -11.10 37.64 6.71
N GLN A 366 -9.89 38.19 6.82
CA GLN A 366 -8.68 37.61 6.26
C GLN A 366 -7.53 37.73 7.26
N SER A 367 -6.77 36.66 7.42
CA SER A 367 -5.59 36.61 8.28
C SER A 367 -4.38 36.14 7.50
N TYR A 368 -3.22 36.67 7.88
CA TYR A 368 -1.96 36.41 7.21
C TYR A 368 -0.81 36.31 8.22
N ILE A 369 0.22 35.58 7.82
CA ILE A 369 1.52 35.55 8.50
C ILE A 369 2.57 35.96 7.48
N ASN A 370 3.27 37.07 7.75
CA ASN A 370 4.47 37.42 6.99
C ASN A 370 5.70 36.89 7.72
N VAL A 371 6.65 36.33 6.97
CA VAL A 371 7.85 35.71 7.52
C VAL A 371 9.06 36.20 6.74
N ILE A 372 10.10 36.62 7.45
CA ILE A 372 11.45 36.86 6.93
C ILE A 372 12.36 35.76 7.48
N ILE A 373 13.06 35.04 6.62
CA ILE A 373 13.91 33.91 7.00
C ILE A 373 15.17 33.85 6.13
N SER A 374 16.23 33.20 6.61
CA SER A 374 17.41 32.94 5.77
C SER A 374 17.04 32.03 4.59
N ALA A 375 17.71 32.23 3.45
CA ALA A 375 17.44 31.43 2.25
C ALA A 375 17.71 29.93 2.47
N ALA A 376 18.69 29.60 3.33
CA ALA A 376 19.03 28.23 3.70
C ALA A 376 17.94 27.54 4.55
N ALA A 377 17.25 28.29 5.42
CA ALA A 377 16.29 27.73 6.35
C ALA A 377 14.85 27.72 5.83
N ALA A 378 14.51 28.53 4.82
CA ALA A 378 13.15 28.59 4.27
C ALA A 378 12.54 27.24 3.87
N PRO A 379 13.29 26.26 3.29
CA PRO A 379 12.71 24.94 2.96
C PRO A 379 12.24 24.14 4.18
N SER A 380 12.72 24.48 5.38
CA SER A 380 12.35 23.82 6.64
C SER A 380 11.15 24.47 7.35
N PHE A 381 10.67 25.62 6.85
CA PHE A 381 9.62 26.38 7.51
C PHE A 381 8.28 25.68 7.38
N MET A 382 7.58 25.56 8.51
CA MET A 382 6.29 24.90 8.65
C MET A 382 5.27 25.82 9.32
N ILE A 383 4.02 25.75 8.86
CA ILE A 383 2.84 26.29 9.53
C ILE A 383 1.96 25.09 9.88
N ASP A 384 1.60 24.94 11.16
CA ASP A 384 0.75 23.86 11.68
C ASP A 384 1.25 22.45 11.32
N GLY A 385 2.58 22.30 11.29
CA GLY A 385 3.25 21.04 10.96
C GLY A 385 3.32 20.72 9.46
N ALA A 386 2.81 21.61 8.60
CA ALA A 386 2.84 21.45 7.15
C ALA A 386 3.73 22.52 6.47
N VAL A 387 4.34 22.15 5.35
CA VAL A 387 5.02 23.12 4.48
C VAL A 387 3.96 24.03 3.84
N PRO A 388 4.09 25.37 3.92
CA PRO A 388 3.10 26.27 3.35
C PRO A 388 2.92 26.07 1.84
N SER A 389 1.68 26.20 1.36
CA SER A 389 1.36 26.05 -0.07
C SER A 389 1.85 27.21 -0.94
N ALA A 390 1.88 28.43 -0.38
CA ALA A 390 2.57 29.55 -1.00
C ALA A 390 4.08 29.42 -0.74
N GLY A 391 4.91 29.64 -1.76
CA GLY A 391 6.36 29.57 -1.63
C GLY A 391 6.98 30.86 -1.09
N PHE A 392 8.20 30.76 -0.56
CA PHE A 392 9.04 31.91 -0.25
C PHE A 392 9.55 32.59 -1.52
N LYS A 393 9.72 33.91 -1.45
CA LYS A 393 10.29 34.75 -2.51
C LYS A 393 11.60 35.37 -2.04
N THR A 394 12.53 35.63 -2.96
CA THR A 394 13.80 36.29 -2.63
C THR A 394 13.58 37.75 -2.24
N VAL A 395 14.33 38.22 -1.24
CA VAL A 395 14.33 39.64 -0.87
C VAL A 395 15.15 40.42 -1.91
N PRO A 396 14.57 41.42 -2.60
CA PRO A 396 15.32 42.23 -3.58
C PRO A 396 16.54 42.90 -2.94
N GLY A 397 17.70 42.77 -3.59
CA GLY A 397 18.96 43.35 -3.10
C GLY A 397 19.63 42.59 -1.95
N ASN A 398 19.04 41.50 -1.43
CA ASN A 398 19.65 40.66 -0.40
C ASN A 398 19.21 39.20 -0.52
N THR A 399 19.89 38.44 -1.38
CA THR A 399 19.58 37.03 -1.67
C THR A 399 19.84 36.07 -0.51
N ALA A 400 20.52 36.52 0.56
CA ALA A 400 20.71 35.71 1.76
C ALA A 400 19.40 35.51 2.55
N TYR A 401 18.39 36.34 2.29
CA TYR A 401 17.10 36.27 2.95
C TYR A 401 15.96 36.07 1.94
N MET A 402 14.91 35.42 2.43
CA MET A 402 13.65 35.23 1.72
C MET A 402 12.50 35.75 2.58
N TYR A 403 11.43 36.15 1.91
CA TYR A 403 10.18 36.56 2.55
C TYR A 403 9.01 35.71 2.06
N GLY A 404 8.09 35.41 2.96
CA GLY A 404 6.85 34.69 2.69
C GLY A 404 5.67 35.48 3.23
N GLN A 405 4.54 35.44 2.52
CA GLN A 405 3.29 36.06 2.92
C GLN A 405 2.22 34.99 2.80
N PHE A 406 1.80 34.42 3.93
CA PHE A 406 0.98 33.22 3.97
C PHE A 406 -0.44 33.56 4.44
N PRO A 407 -1.48 33.40 3.61
CA PRO A 407 -2.86 33.46 4.09
C PRO A 407 -3.10 32.28 5.03
N VAL A 408 -3.76 32.54 6.16
CA VAL A 408 -4.09 31.52 7.17
C VAL A 408 -5.56 31.62 7.55
N ALA A 409 -6.13 30.49 8.00
CA ALA A 409 -7.46 30.51 8.60
C ALA A 409 -7.44 31.30 9.92
N SER A 410 -8.61 31.65 10.45
CA SER A 410 -8.68 32.12 11.83
C SER A 410 -8.44 30.98 12.81
N GLY A 411 -7.72 31.23 13.90
CA GLY A 411 -7.44 30.22 14.92
C GLY A 411 -6.00 30.27 15.43
N THR A 412 -5.61 29.20 16.12
CA THR A 412 -4.24 29.04 16.62
C THR A 412 -3.34 28.52 15.50
N HIS A 413 -2.15 29.12 15.37
CA HIS A 413 -1.12 28.65 14.46
C HIS A 413 0.20 28.40 15.16
N ASN A 414 0.86 27.31 14.78
CA ASN A 414 2.19 26.95 15.24
C ASN A 414 3.16 27.05 14.08
N ILE A 415 4.05 28.04 14.13
CA ILE A 415 5.07 28.24 13.09
C ILE A 415 6.45 27.83 13.59
N LYS A 416 7.25 27.16 12.75
CA LYS A 416 8.58 26.63 13.12
C LYS A 416 9.50 26.50 11.91
N ALA A 417 10.81 26.61 12.11
CA ALA A 417 11.84 26.28 11.13
C ALA A 417 13.08 25.64 11.80
N SER A 418 14.02 25.14 11.00
CA SER A 418 15.30 24.60 11.46
C SER A 418 16.27 25.68 11.96
N ASP A 419 16.07 26.92 11.53
CA ASP A 419 16.81 28.12 11.96
C ASP A 419 15.83 29.23 12.33
N GLY A 420 16.33 30.38 12.80
CA GLY A 420 15.47 31.49 13.20
C GLY A 420 14.88 32.29 12.04
N PHE A 421 13.74 32.90 12.31
CA PHE A 421 12.98 33.81 11.44
C PHE A 421 12.43 34.99 12.24
N ASN A 422 12.00 36.04 11.52
CA ASN A 422 11.12 37.07 12.03
C ASN A 422 9.74 36.88 11.40
N ALA A 423 8.69 37.02 12.19
CA ALA A 423 7.33 36.92 11.67
C ALA A 423 6.41 37.96 12.30
N ILE A 424 5.39 38.36 11.54
CA ILE A 424 4.28 39.18 12.02
C ILE A 424 2.98 38.44 11.69
N ALA A 425 2.00 38.53 12.59
CA ALA A 425 0.64 38.05 12.36
C ALA A 425 -0.27 39.26 12.26
N TYR A 426 -1.10 39.30 11.21
CA TYR A 426 -2.00 40.42 10.96
C TYR A 426 -3.23 39.95 10.20
N GLY A 427 -4.27 40.78 10.18
CA GLY A 427 -5.48 40.51 9.43
C GLY A 427 -6.35 41.74 9.24
N PHE A 428 -7.28 41.61 8.30
CA PHE A 428 -8.11 42.69 7.80
C PHE A 428 -9.58 42.27 7.73
N GLY A 429 -10.45 43.16 8.19
CA GLY A 429 -11.90 43.14 8.03
C GLY A 429 -12.39 44.32 7.19
N ASN A 430 -13.69 44.59 7.23
CA ASN A 430 -14.27 45.73 6.51
C ASN A 430 -13.99 47.09 7.17
N ALA A 431 -13.73 47.10 8.48
CA ALA A 431 -13.45 48.30 9.25
C ALA A 431 -12.53 48.02 10.46
N GLU A 432 -11.91 46.84 10.50
CA GLU A 432 -11.12 46.40 11.65
C GLU A 432 -9.85 45.70 11.18
N SER A 433 -8.73 46.01 11.82
CA SER A 433 -7.44 45.37 11.57
C SER A 433 -6.78 44.88 12.87
N TYR A 434 -5.96 43.85 12.79
CA TYR A 434 -5.02 43.52 13.87
C TYR A 434 -3.65 43.27 13.28
N GLY A 435 -2.60 43.55 14.05
CA GLY A 435 -1.24 43.30 13.61
C GLY A 435 -0.27 43.34 14.78
N TYR A 436 0.59 42.34 14.89
CA TYR A 436 1.62 42.29 15.92
C TYR A 436 2.80 41.42 15.49
N SER A 437 3.95 41.64 16.14
CA SER A 437 5.11 40.74 16.02
C SER A 437 4.74 39.35 16.54
N ALA A 438 4.92 38.30 15.73
CA ALA A 438 4.58 36.93 16.12
C ALA A 438 5.43 36.43 17.30
N GLY A 439 6.58 37.08 17.55
CA GLY A 439 7.47 36.81 18.66
C GLY A 439 8.84 37.42 18.38
N THR A 440 9.68 37.56 19.39
CA THR A 440 10.96 38.27 19.27
C THR A 440 12.00 37.73 20.25
N ASN A 441 13.26 37.87 19.88
CA ASN A 441 14.41 37.59 20.73
C ASN A 441 15.13 38.90 21.07
N LEU A 442 14.42 39.81 21.74
CA LEU A 442 14.96 41.05 22.31
C LEU A 442 16.16 40.74 23.21
N LYS A 443 17.35 40.90 22.64
CA LYS A 443 18.62 40.91 23.36
C LYS A 443 19.02 42.36 23.52
N ASN A 444 19.50 42.72 24.71
CA ASN A 444 20.26 43.95 24.83
C ASN A 444 21.53 43.78 23.97
N LEU A 445 21.62 44.53 22.87
CA LEU A 445 22.74 44.35 21.93
C LEU A 445 24.07 44.88 22.48
N ASN A 446 24.04 45.57 23.62
CA ASN A 446 25.20 46.13 24.32
C ASN A 446 25.60 45.34 25.59
N GLU A 447 24.79 44.40 26.07
CA GLU A 447 25.06 43.56 27.25
C GLU A 447 25.08 42.09 26.82
N PHE A 448 26.27 41.46 26.76
CA PHE A 448 26.37 40.02 26.52
C PHE A 448 26.47 39.31 27.84
N VAL A 449 25.34 38.85 28.36
CA VAL A 449 25.38 37.99 29.54
C VAL A 449 24.98 36.59 29.14
N GLN A 450 25.90 35.66 29.36
CA GLN A 450 25.81 34.31 28.84
C GLN A 450 26.12 33.34 29.97
N ILE A 451 25.14 32.51 30.30
CA ILE A 451 25.41 31.29 31.05
C ILE A 451 26.14 30.38 30.09
N ARG A 452 27.32 29.89 30.46
CA ARG A 452 28.06 28.94 29.66
C ARG A 452 28.09 27.58 30.33
N ASN A 453 28.03 26.52 29.54
CA ASN A 453 28.36 25.20 30.05
C ASN A 453 29.89 25.12 30.33
N THR A 454 30.34 24.02 30.91
CA THR A 454 31.78 23.76 31.14
C THR A 454 32.62 23.69 29.87
N ALA A 455 32.00 23.43 28.70
CA ALA A 455 32.64 23.46 27.38
C ALA A 455 32.76 24.89 26.79
N GLY A 456 32.11 25.89 27.40
CA GLY A 456 32.13 27.29 26.96
C GLY A 456 30.99 27.69 26.03
N ASP A 457 30.00 26.84 25.76
CA ASP A 457 28.85 27.20 24.92
C ASP A 457 27.82 28.01 25.70
N SER A 458 27.23 29.03 25.07
CA SER A 458 26.11 29.76 25.67
C SER A 458 24.86 28.87 25.75
N ILE A 459 24.29 28.75 26.95
CA ILE A 459 23.14 27.90 27.24
C ILE A 459 22.04 28.72 27.94
N ALA A 460 20.78 28.43 27.61
CA ALA A 460 19.61 28.94 28.32
C ALA A 460 18.86 27.83 29.08
N THR A 461 19.33 26.60 28.91
CA THR A 461 18.75 25.39 29.50
C THR A 461 19.86 24.51 30.07
N ALA A 462 19.57 23.83 31.18
CA ALA A 462 20.48 22.89 31.83
C ALA A 462 19.71 21.68 32.37
N CYS A 463 20.43 20.70 32.89
CA CYS A 463 19.86 19.51 33.50
C CYS A 463 20.16 19.46 35.00
N VAL A 464 19.28 18.82 35.78
CA VAL A 464 19.50 18.65 37.22
C VAL A 464 20.85 18.00 37.49
N GLY A 465 21.64 18.60 38.38
CA GLY A 465 22.98 18.12 38.75
C GLY A 465 24.11 18.52 37.80
N GLN A 466 23.83 19.21 36.69
CA GLN A 466 24.86 19.72 35.78
C GLN A 466 25.62 20.90 36.41
N ASP A 467 26.95 20.89 36.29
CA ASP A 467 27.83 22.00 36.70
C ASP A 467 27.93 23.05 35.59
N LEU A 468 27.60 24.30 35.93
CA LEU A 468 27.49 25.43 35.01
C LEU A 468 28.54 26.50 35.32
N LYS A 469 28.99 27.21 34.28
CA LYS A 469 29.90 28.35 34.39
C LYS A 469 29.18 29.63 33.99
N LEU A 470 28.84 30.45 34.98
CA LEU A 470 28.20 31.73 34.74
C LEU A 470 29.24 32.79 34.35
N GLN A 471 29.00 33.51 33.23
CA GLN A 471 29.86 34.59 32.77
C GLN A 471 29.03 35.83 32.41
N VAL A 472 29.62 37.00 32.65
CA VAL A 472 29.01 38.30 32.35
C VAL A 472 29.98 39.15 31.56
N THR A 473 29.55 39.65 30.41
CA THR A 473 30.34 40.58 29.58
C THR A 473 29.66 41.94 29.57
N ILE A 474 30.39 42.93 30.08
CA ILE A 474 29.93 44.32 30.24
C ILE A 474 30.84 45.31 29.49
N PRO A 475 30.32 46.46 29.04
CA PRO A 475 31.09 47.43 28.24
C PRO A 475 32.00 48.36 29.05
N TYR A 476 32.24 48.04 30.34
CA TYR A 476 33.09 48.81 31.25
C TYR A 476 33.78 47.87 32.24
N LYS A 477 34.89 48.32 32.85
CA LYS A 477 35.53 47.56 33.93
C LYS A 477 34.75 47.74 35.22
N THR A 478 34.48 46.65 35.91
CA THR A 478 33.88 46.65 37.25
C THR A 478 34.87 46.20 38.31
N THR A 479 34.72 46.71 39.53
CA THR A 479 35.46 46.30 40.72
C THR A 479 34.63 45.46 41.69
N GLN A 480 33.32 45.33 41.47
CA GLN A 480 32.45 44.52 42.32
C GLN A 480 31.27 43.94 41.53
N ILE A 481 31.01 42.64 41.73
CA ILE A 481 29.80 41.98 41.23
C ILE A 481 29.16 41.20 42.38
N ILE A 482 27.88 41.46 42.64
CA ILE A 482 27.08 40.71 43.60
C ILE A 482 26.22 39.71 42.83
N TRP A 483 26.42 38.43 43.10
CA TRP A 483 25.77 37.32 42.41
C TRP A 483 24.66 36.73 43.27
N TYR A 484 23.46 36.59 42.70
CA TYR A 484 22.30 35.91 43.30
C TYR A 484 22.01 34.66 42.47
N PRO A 485 22.64 33.52 42.79
CA PRO A 485 22.66 32.35 41.93
C PRO A 485 21.31 31.63 41.83
N GLN A 486 20.39 31.81 42.80
CA GLN A 486 19.06 31.18 42.83
C GLN A 486 19.06 29.63 42.80
N ASN A 487 20.20 28.98 43.05
CA ASN A 487 20.31 27.52 43.13
C ASN A 487 20.17 26.97 44.57
N GLY A 488 19.81 27.84 45.53
CA GLY A 488 19.78 27.55 46.97
C GLY A 488 21.04 28.00 47.72
N ASP A 489 22.10 28.39 47.01
CA ASP A 489 23.29 28.98 47.63
C ASP A 489 23.03 30.45 48.04
N PRO A 490 23.71 30.95 49.08
CA PRO A 490 23.57 32.34 49.50
C PRO A 490 24.11 33.32 48.45
N THR A 491 23.68 34.58 48.51
CA THR A 491 24.25 35.68 47.72
C THR A 491 25.77 35.75 47.90
N TYR A 492 26.49 35.91 46.79
CA TYR A 492 27.95 35.98 46.78
C TYR A 492 28.43 37.35 46.27
N THR A 493 29.13 38.10 47.12
CA THR A 493 29.74 39.39 46.74
C THR A 493 31.18 39.19 46.33
N ASP A 494 31.46 39.37 45.04
CA ASP A 494 32.81 39.39 44.49
C ASP A 494 33.36 40.82 44.51
N ASN A 495 34.29 41.10 45.43
CA ASN A 495 34.94 42.41 45.57
C ASN A 495 36.20 42.56 44.70
N ASN A 496 36.56 41.53 43.94
CA ASN A 496 37.65 41.61 42.97
C ASN A 496 37.36 40.70 41.76
N PRO A 497 36.33 41.02 40.96
CA PRO A 497 35.90 40.18 39.85
C PRO A 497 37.05 39.88 38.90
N THR A 498 37.31 38.60 38.66
CA THR A 498 38.40 38.18 37.78
C THR A 498 38.01 38.42 36.32
N LEU A 499 38.76 39.28 35.63
CA LEU A 499 38.62 39.49 34.19
C LEU A 499 39.16 38.27 33.43
N ILE A 500 38.28 37.55 32.74
CA ILE A 500 38.62 36.33 31.99
C ILE A 500 38.71 36.55 30.48
N GLY A 501 38.29 37.71 29.97
CA GLY A 501 38.37 38.02 28.54
C GLY A 501 38.07 39.47 28.22
N GLN A 502 38.61 39.95 27.09
CA GLN A 502 38.32 41.26 26.53
C GLN A 502 38.17 41.16 25.02
N THR A 503 37.10 41.76 24.47
CA THR A 503 36.85 41.83 23.03
C THR A 503 36.48 43.25 22.62
N ILE A 504 36.67 43.62 21.35
CA ILE A 504 36.16 44.89 20.80
C ILE A 504 34.95 44.58 19.93
N LYS A 505 33.82 45.24 20.21
CA LYS A 505 32.63 45.20 19.36
C LYS A 505 32.19 46.63 19.10
N ASP A 506 32.01 47.01 17.83
CA ASP A 506 31.57 48.35 17.42
C ASP A 506 32.42 49.48 18.03
N ASN A 507 33.76 49.35 18.02
CA ASN A 507 34.73 50.27 18.63
C ASN A 507 34.57 50.48 20.16
N LYS A 508 33.81 49.62 20.86
CA LYS A 508 33.72 49.61 22.33
C LYS A 508 34.42 48.38 22.92
N PRO A 509 35.25 48.53 23.97
CA PRO A 509 35.79 47.38 24.69
C PRO A 509 34.70 46.70 25.52
N LEU A 510 34.64 45.38 25.45
CA LEU A 510 33.77 44.51 26.24
C LEU A 510 34.63 43.66 27.18
N TYR A 511 34.30 43.62 28.46
CA TYR A 511 35.05 42.96 29.52
C TYR A 511 34.24 41.80 30.08
N THR A 512 34.80 40.60 30.08
CA THR A 512 34.12 39.37 30.53
C THR A 512 34.63 38.93 31.89
N TYR A 513 33.71 38.69 32.81
CA TYR A 513 33.95 38.22 34.18
C TYR A 513 33.24 36.89 34.40
N ALA A 514 33.79 36.02 35.25
CA ALA A 514 33.20 34.73 35.59
C ALA A 514 32.73 34.70 37.04
N TYR A 515 31.65 33.97 37.30
CA TYR A 515 31.28 33.55 38.64
C TYR A 515 32.33 32.55 39.16
N PRO A 516 32.90 32.76 40.36
CA PRO A 516 34.03 31.95 40.82
C PRO A 516 33.66 30.58 41.40
N ASN A 517 32.39 30.34 41.75
CA ASN A 517 31.96 29.08 42.34
C ASN A 517 31.29 28.17 41.30
N SER A 518 31.23 26.87 41.60
CA SER A 518 30.43 25.90 40.84
C SER A 518 28.94 26.21 40.99
N LEU A 519 28.19 26.16 39.90
CA LEU A 519 26.77 26.47 39.86
C LEU A 519 25.98 25.22 39.47
N VAL A 520 25.35 24.57 40.45
CA VAL A 520 24.58 23.33 40.27
C VAL A 520 23.17 23.50 40.80
N TYR A 521 22.18 23.07 40.02
CA TYR A 521 20.76 23.07 40.39
C TYR A 521 20.27 21.67 40.71
N LYS A 522 19.61 21.51 41.86
CA LYS A 522 19.19 20.20 42.40
C LYS A 522 17.76 19.80 42.01
N THR A 523 16.97 20.73 41.52
CA THR A 523 15.57 20.52 41.13
C THR A 523 15.33 21.15 39.76
N ALA A 524 14.42 20.58 38.98
CA ALA A 524 13.97 21.21 37.75
C ALA A 524 13.15 22.48 38.06
N GLY A 525 13.19 23.45 37.15
CA GLY A 525 12.51 24.73 37.29
C GLY A 525 13.15 25.85 36.48
N THR A 526 12.50 27.00 36.41
CA THR A 526 13.05 28.21 35.81
C THR A 526 13.59 29.13 36.91
N TYR A 527 14.87 29.47 36.81
CA TYR A 527 15.61 30.26 37.79
C TYR A 527 16.01 31.61 37.20
N GLY A 528 15.68 32.69 37.89
CA GLY A 528 16.09 34.06 37.51
C GLY A 528 17.38 34.46 38.23
N ILE A 529 18.52 34.05 37.72
CA ILE A 529 19.83 34.44 38.26
C ILE A 529 19.96 35.96 38.18
N LYS A 530 20.25 36.61 39.31
CA LYS A 530 20.41 38.07 39.35
C LYS A 530 21.86 38.46 39.60
N LEU A 531 22.29 39.56 39.01
CA LEU A 531 23.59 40.16 39.25
C LEU A 531 23.38 41.64 39.56
N LYS A 532 24.17 42.16 40.49
CA LYS A 532 24.29 43.60 40.71
C LYS A 532 25.75 44.00 40.52
N ILE A 533 26.01 44.78 39.48
CA ILE A 533 27.34 45.06 38.96
C ILE A 533 27.68 46.51 39.26
N PHE A 534 28.85 46.78 39.84
CA PHE A 534 29.30 48.14 40.09
C PHE A 534 29.84 48.80 38.82
N ASN A 535 29.30 49.96 38.45
CA ASN A 535 29.82 50.82 37.39
C ASN A 535 30.46 52.07 38.01
N ALA A 536 31.77 52.25 37.76
CA ALA A 536 32.52 53.40 38.26
C ALA A 536 32.04 54.74 37.66
N ILE A 537 31.34 54.71 36.52
CA ILE A 537 30.70 55.86 35.89
C ILE A 537 29.20 55.80 36.22
N ALA A 538 28.78 56.51 37.26
CA ALA A 538 27.37 56.59 37.64
C ALA A 538 26.56 57.31 36.56
N ASP A 539 25.40 56.75 36.18
CA ASP A 539 24.41 57.43 35.36
C ASP A 539 23.21 57.91 36.22
N ALA A 540 22.11 58.33 35.59
CA ALA A 540 20.88 58.74 36.28
C ALA A 540 20.22 57.62 37.13
N CYS A 541 20.72 56.39 37.01
CA CYS A 541 20.26 55.20 37.71
C CYS A 541 21.20 54.73 38.84
N GLY A 542 22.31 55.45 39.07
CA GLY A 542 23.27 55.18 40.15
C GLY A 542 24.54 54.48 39.67
N SER A 543 25.38 54.02 40.61
CA SER A 543 26.64 53.31 40.33
C SER A 543 26.48 51.79 40.23
N TYR A 544 25.26 51.27 40.25
CA TYR A 544 25.01 49.85 40.15
C TYR A 544 24.03 49.55 39.03
N GLU A 545 24.30 48.47 38.32
CA GLU A 545 23.45 47.93 37.27
C GLU A 545 22.93 46.56 37.72
N ASP A 546 21.61 46.37 37.68
CA ASP A 546 20.98 45.07 37.95
C ASP A 546 20.74 44.35 36.62
N LEU A 547 21.09 43.07 36.60
CA LEU A 547 20.89 42.21 35.45
C LEU A 547 20.22 40.89 35.89
N ASP A 548 19.21 40.47 35.14
CA ASP A 548 18.50 39.21 35.35
C ASP A 548 18.76 38.24 34.17
N ILE A 549 19.00 36.97 34.47
CA ILE A 549 19.14 35.90 33.47
C ILE A 549 18.21 34.75 33.84
N ALA A 550 17.38 34.32 32.90
CA ALA A 550 16.57 33.11 33.06
C ALA A 550 17.36 31.86 32.66
N LEU A 551 17.40 30.86 33.53
CA LEU A 551 17.89 29.51 33.25
C LEU A 551 16.76 28.51 33.48
N THR A 552 16.44 27.67 32.50
CA THR A 552 15.48 26.57 32.71
C THR A 552 16.24 25.26 32.92
N VAL A 553 16.03 24.62 34.07
CA VAL A 553 16.62 23.34 34.44
C VAL A 553 15.58 22.24 34.25
N TYR A 554 15.91 21.21 33.48
CA TYR A 554 15.03 20.06 33.22
C TYR A 554 15.46 18.83 34.02
N ASP A 555 14.50 17.96 34.32
CA ASP A 555 14.79 16.67 34.94
C ASP A 555 15.55 15.73 34.00
N ASN A 556 16.44 14.93 34.58
CA ASN A 556 17.09 13.84 33.87
C ASN A 556 16.07 12.73 33.57
N PRO A 557 16.17 12.05 32.42
CA PRO A 557 15.41 10.82 32.22
C PRO A 557 15.88 9.74 33.22
N VAL A 558 15.11 8.67 33.34
CA VAL A 558 15.51 7.46 34.08
C VAL A 558 15.77 6.38 33.05
N ALA A 559 17.04 6.03 32.82
CA ALA A 559 17.41 4.94 31.91
C ALA A 559 16.99 3.59 32.49
N ALA A 560 16.24 2.80 31.72
CA ALA A 560 15.87 1.44 32.12
C ALA A 560 15.66 0.57 30.88
N PHE A 561 15.96 -0.72 30.97
CA PHE A 561 15.63 -1.68 29.93
C PHE A 561 15.34 -3.07 30.49
N THR A 562 14.78 -3.92 29.64
CA THR A 562 14.63 -5.35 29.89
C THR A 562 15.28 -6.15 28.77
N ALA A 563 16.07 -7.17 29.14
CA ALA A 563 16.66 -8.14 28.24
C ALA A 563 16.75 -9.50 28.95
N LYS A 564 16.89 -10.58 28.17
CA LYS A 564 17.14 -11.92 28.71
C LYS A 564 18.50 -11.92 29.45
N ASN A 565 18.55 -12.46 30.66
CA ASN A 565 19.75 -12.47 31.50
C ASN A 565 20.75 -13.57 31.11
N ALA A 566 20.36 -14.52 30.27
CA ALA A 566 21.28 -15.50 29.69
C ALA A 566 20.82 -16.01 28.31
N SER A 567 21.75 -16.27 27.41
CA SER A 567 21.48 -16.85 26.09
C SER A 567 22.68 -17.65 25.59
N CYS A 568 22.56 -18.35 24.47
CA CYS A 568 23.68 -19.07 23.89
C CYS A 568 24.52 -18.15 23.01
N GLN A 569 25.80 -18.46 22.86
CA GLN A 569 26.70 -17.74 21.96
C GLN A 569 26.08 -17.65 20.55
N ALA A 570 26.21 -16.47 19.94
CA ALA A 570 25.64 -16.06 18.66
C ALA A 570 24.10 -16.00 18.56
N ASP A 571 23.35 -16.40 19.59
CA ASP A 571 21.90 -16.18 19.61
C ASP A 571 21.59 -14.69 19.77
N SER A 572 20.49 -14.25 19.15
CA SER A 572 20.04 -12.87 19.22
C SER A 572 19.21 -12.61 20.48
N ILE A 573 19.62 -11.61 21.27
CA ILE A 573 18.91 -11.12 22.44
C ILE A 573 18.25 -9.80 22.09
N ASN A 574 16.93 -9.71 22.30
CA ASN A 574 16.19 -8.46 22.16
C ASN A 574 16.30 -7.64 23.45
N PHE A 575 16.71 -6.39 23.29
CA PHE A 575 16.73 -5.39 24.35
C PHE A 575 15.54 -4.46 24.16
N THR A 576 14.73 -4.29 25.20
CA THR A 576 13.54 -3.43 25.17
C THR A 576 13.73 -2.25 26.11
N ASP A 577 13.66 -1.05 25.57
CA ASP A 577 13.70 0.18 26.34
C ASP A 577 12.48 0.30 27.28
N LYS A 578 12.76 0.68 28.54
CA LYS A 578 11.79 0.98 29.59
C LYS A 578 12.08 2.33 30.24
N SER A 579 12.89 3.16 29.59
CA SER A 579 13.28 4.45 30.14
C SER A 579 12.06 5.35 30.33
N SER A 580 12.04 6.13 31.42
CA SER A 580 10.93 6.99 31.81
C SER A 580 11.37 8.43 32.05
N GLY A 581 10.41 9.35 32.20
CA GLY A 581 10.65 10.79 32.35
C GLY A 581 10.21 11.57 31.12
N ALA A 582 10.89 12.68 30.81
CA ALA A 582 10.63 13.43 29.58
C ALA A 582 10.91 12.58 28.32
N THR A 583 10.25 12.90 27.21
CA THR A 583 10.31 12.16 25.95
C THR A 583 11.75 11.86 25.52
N ILE A 584 12.09 10.57 25.37
CA ILE A 584 13.43 10.14 24.94
C ILE A 584 13.63 10.44 23.46
N LYS A 585 14.76 11.05 23.13
CA LYS A 585 15.16 11.45 21.78
C LYS A 585 16.21 10.51 21.18
N THR A 586 17.17 10.04 21.98
CA THR A 586 18.24 9.16 21.52
C THR A 586 18.54 8.06 22.52
N TRP A 587 18.88 6.87 22.02
CA TRP A 587 19.37 5.72 22.79
C TRP A 587 20.80 5.44 22.35
N ASN A 588 21.66 5.06 23.29
CA ASN A 588 23.00 4.59 23.02
C ASN A 588 23.29 3.39 23.91
N TRP A 589 23.26 2.22 23.28
CA TRP A 589 23.50 0.93 23.90
C TRP A 589 24.97 0.59 23.83
N ASN A 590 25.53 0.06 24.91
CA ASN A 590 26.79 -0.65 24.90
C ASN A 590 26.57 -2.03 25.50
N PHE A 591 26.79 -3.08 24.71
CA PHE A 591 26.45 -4.44 25.08
C PHE A 591 27.50 -5.11 25.98
N GLY A 592 28.64 -4.44 26.25
CA GLY A 592 29.72 -4.92 27.11
C GLY A 592 30.79 -5.76 26.39
N ASP A 593 30.61 -6.02 25.09
CA ASP A 593 31.55 -6.78 24.23
C ASP A 593 32.34 -5.88 23.25
N GLY A 594 32.18 -4.56 23.37
CA GLY A 594 32.77 -3.54 22.49
C GLY A 594 31.84 -3.06 21.37
N SER A 595 30.67 -3.68 21.19
CA SER A 595 29.65 -3.25 20.22
C SER A 595 28.62 -2.30 20.83
N THR A 596 28.00 -1.48 19.96
CA THR A 596 27.02 -0.46 20.35
C THR A 596 25.84 -0.40 19.38
N ALA A 597 24.73 0.21 19.81
CA ALA A 597 23.57 0.48 18.95
C ALA A 597 22.88 1.79 19.34
N SER A 598 22.17 2.43 18.40
CA SER A 598 21.48 3.71 18.63
C SER A 598 19.96 3.67 18.47
N VAL A 599 19.41 2.51 18.11
CA VAL A 599 17.96 2.30 17.97
C VAL A 599 17.31 2.04 19.33
N GLN A 600 16.00 2.33 19.46
CA GLN A 600 15.29 2.21 20.73
C GLN A 600 15.26 0.77 21.27
N ASN A 601 14.99 -0.22 20.43
CA ASN A 601 14.88 -1.63 20.83
C ASN A 601 15.79 -2.50 19.94
N PRO A 602 17.11 -2.56 20.21
CA PRO A 602 18.03 -3.32 19.39
C PRO A 602 17.95 -4.82 19.68
N ALA A 603 18.33 -5.61 18.69
CA ALA A 603 18.67 -7.00 18.85
C ALA A 603 20.20 -7.15 18.76
N HIS A 604 20.82 -7.92 19.65
CA HIS A 604 22.27 -8.11 19.66
C HIS A 604 22.66 -9.58 19.88
N SER A 605 23.74 -10.02 19.24
CA SER A 605 24.27 -11.38 19.34
C SER A 605 25.74 -11.34 19.80
N TYR A 606 26.05 -12.07 20.87
CA TYR A 606 27.40 -12.13 21.42
C TYR A 606 28.22 -13.24 20.76
N THR A 607 29.37 -12.88 20.18
CA THR A 607 30.22 -13.85 19.45
C THR A 607 31.10 -14.71 20.35
N LYS A 608 31.25 -14.34 21.63
CA LYS A 608 32.03 -15.06 22.64
C LYS A 608 31.14 -15.44 23.82
N ALA A 609 31.40 -16.60 24.41
CA ALA A 609 30.81 -16.99 25.68
C ALA A 609 31.40 -16.18 26.85
N GLY A 610 30.64 -16.04 27.94
CA GLY A 610 31.04 -15.34 29.15
C GLY A 610 30.02 -14.31 29.65
N ASP A 611 30.43 -13.53 30.64
CA ASP A 611 29.61 -12.48 31.26
C ASP A 611 29.81 -11.13 30.57
N PHE A 612 28.71 -10.51 30.16
CA PHE A 612 28.70 -9.16 29.60
C PHE A 612 27.81 -8.23 30.43
N PHE A 613 28.18 -6.95 30.48
CA PHE A 613 27.49 -5.93 31.26
C PHE A 613 26.91 -4.88 30.32
N ALA A 614 25.65 -5.05 29.94
CA ALA A 614 24.99 -4.15 29.01
C ALA A 614 24.56 -2.85 29.73
N THR A 615 24.80 -1.72 29.10
CA THR A 615 24.45 -0.38 29.58
C THR A 615 23.63 0.36 28.55
N LEU A 616 22.79 1.28 29.02
CA LEU A 616 21.96 2.13 28.18
C LEU A 616 22.14 3.58 28.64
N LEU A 617 22.60 4.42 27.72
CA LEU A 617 22.58 5.88 27.82
C LEU A 617 21.39 6.39 27.01
N VAL A 618 20.46 7.10 27.65
CA VAL A 618 19.37 7.80 26.96
C VAL A 618 19.51 9.31 27.09
N THR A 619 19.06 10.02 26.06
CA THR A 619 18.94 11.48 26.07
C THR A 619 17.51 11.87 25.78
N ASN A 620 16.92 12.74 26.59
CA ASN A 620 15.56 13.24 26.36
C ASN A 620 15.52 14.42 25.38
N SER A 621 14.32 14.88 25.03
CA SER A 621 14.06 15.99 24.12
C SER A 621 14.68 17.31 24.58
N ASN A 622 14.95 17.46 25.88
CA ASN A 622 15.57 18.63 26.49
C ASN A 622 17.10 18.55 26.55
N GLY A 623 17.69 17.47 26.02
CA GLY A 623 19.14 17.25 26.01
C GLY A 623 19.70 16.64 27.30
N CYS A 624 18.85 16.28 28.27
CA CYS A 624 19.30 15.67 29.52
C CYS A 624 19.53 14.18 29.35
N THR A 625 20.61 13.69 29.94
CA THR A 625 21.07 12.33 29.79
C THR A 625 20.93 11.53 31.08
N SER A 626 20.80 10.22 30.94
CA SER A 626 20.81 9.28 32.04
C SER A 626 21.42 7.97 31.59
N VAL A 627 22.20 7.34 32.47
CA VAL A 627 22.87 6.08 32.22
C VAL A 627 22.35 5.05 33.22
N LEU A 628 22.02 3.86 32.73
CA LEU A 628 21.86 2.69 33.58
C LEU A 628 23.23 2.02 33.77
N ASP A 629 23.67 1.87 35.03
CA ASP A 629 25.03 1.43 35.37
C ASP A 629 25.44 0.08 34.74
N SER A 630 24.62 -0.98 34.85
CA SER A 630 24.72 -2.19 34.02
C SER A 630 23.68 -3.27 34.37
N GLN A 631 23.30 -4.08 33.38
CA GLN A 631 22.63 -5.37 33.57
C GLN A 631 23.55 -6.49 33.10
N LYS A 632 23.77 -7.51 33.95
CA LYS A 632 24.57 -8.70 33.61
C LYS A 632 23.80 -9.62 32.66
N ILE A 633 24.44 -10.03 31.57
CA ILE A 633 23.96 -11.00 30.59
C ILE A 633 25.02 -12.09 30.45
N HIS A 634 24.65 -13.35 30.74
CA HIS A 634 25.55 -14.49 30.63
C HIS A 634 25.36 -15.23 29.31
N ILE A 635 26.44 -15.45 28.57
CA ILE A 635 26.41 -16.10 27.26
C ILE A 635 27.04 -17.48 27.38
N TYR A 636 26.22 -18.52 27.30
CA TYR A 636 26.67 -19.91 27.37
C TYR A 636 27.47 -20.28 26.12
N ALA A 637 28.59 -20.98 26.32
CA ALA A 637 29.33 -21.58 25.21
C ALA A 637 28.47 -22.61 24.45
N ARG A 638 28.57 -22.63 23.12
CA ARG A 638 27.93 -23.67 22.31
C ARG A 638 28.61 -25.03 22.57
N PRO A 639 27.86 -26.14 22.60
CA PRO A 639 28.46 -27.46 22.57
C PRO A 639 29.23 -27.67 21.26
N VAL A 640 30.25 -28.52 21.29
CA VAL A 640 31.06 -28.90 20.11
C VAL A 640 30.59 -30.26 19.63
N ALA A 641 29.91 -30.29 18.49
CA ALA A 641 29.53 -31.54 17.84
C ALA A 641 30.76 -32.31 17.36
N LYS A 642 30.81 -33.61 17.64
CA LYS A 642 31.84 -34.53 17.17
C LYS A 642 31.29 -35.94 17.11
N PHE A 643 31.66 -36.72 16.10
CA PHE A 643 31.26 -38.12 15.99
C PHE A 643 32.23 -38.94 15.14
N GLY A 644 32.09 -40.26 15.22
CA GLY A 644 32.73 -41.22 14.31
C GLY A 644 31.75 -42.28 13.82
N PHE A 645 32.12 -43.01 12.78
CA PHE A 645 31.32 -44.10 12.21
C PHE A 645 32.19 -45.30 11.79
N SER A 646 31.60 -46.49 11.72
CA SER A 646 32.26 -47.74 11.31
C SER A 646 32.22 -47.98 9.79
N ASN A 647 33.21 -48.69 9.24
CA ASN A 647 33.13 -49.29 7.90
C ASN A 647 32.43 -50.67 8.00
N PRO A 648 31.37 -51.00 7.20
CA PRO A 648 31.44 -51.02 5.75
C PRO A 648 30.40 -50.13 5.03
N ASP A 649 30.95 -49.34 4.11
CA ASP A 649 30.35 -48.33 3.24
C ASP A 649 29.46 -48.90 2.10
N CYS A 650 28.74 -50.01 2.26
CA CYS A 650 27.93 -50.58 1.17
C CYS A 650 26.43 -50.27 1.33
N ALA A 651 25.72 -50.00 0.23
CA ALA A 651 24.28 -49.80 0.24
C ALA A 651 23.56 -50.97 0.96
N THR A 652 22.54 -50.66 1.75
CA THR A 652 21.74 -51.59 2.58
C THR A 652 22.47 -52.23 3.77
N LYS A 653 23.78 -51.98 3.98
CA LYS A 653 24.49 -52.36 5.21
C LYS A 653 24.33 -51.27 6.27
N ALA A 654 24.36 -51.68 7.53
CA ALA A 654 24.21 -50.77 8.67
C ALA A 654 25.55 -50.07 8.99
N VAL A 655 25.55 -48.74 8.97
CA VAL A 655 26.65 -47.90 9.45
C VAL A 655 26.43 -47.61 10.93
N THR A 656 27.35 -48.01 11.80
CA THR A 656 27.28 -47.71 13.23
C THR A 656 27.87 -46.33 13.49
N ILE A 657 27.08 -45.42 14.07
CA ILE A 657 27.45 -44.04 14.37
C ILE A 657 27.62 -43.89 15.89
N THR A 658 28.71 -43.24 16.31
CA THR A 658 29.05 -43.00 17.72
C THR A 658 29.30 -41.53 17.96
N ASP A 659 28.55 -40.95 18.91
CA ASP A 659 28.75 -39.57 19.35
C ASP A 659 30.03 -39.40 20.18
N GLN A 660 30.69 -38.27 19.99
CA GLN A 660 31.89 -37.83 20.71
C GLN A 660 31.79 -36.34 21.10
N SER A 661 30.59 -35.77 21.02
CA SER A 661 30.35 -34.35 21.24
C SER A 661 30.63 -33.95 22.69
N THR A 662 31.11 -32.74 22.90
CA THR A 662 31.42 -32.20 24.23
C THR A 662 30.70 -30.88 24.46
N SER A 663 30.44 -30.55 25.73
CA SER A 663 29.98 -29.22 26.12
C SER A 663 30.78 -28.75 27.32
N SER A 664 31.29 -27.52 27.27
CA SER A 664 31.93 -26.88 28.43
C SER A 664 30.92 -26.34 29.43
N GLU A 665 29.69 -26.06 28.99
CA GLU A 665 28.59 -25.54 29.79
C GLU A 665 27.26 -26.20 29.39
N GLY A 666 26.44 -26.58 30.39
CA GLY A 666 25.24 -27.39 30.15
C GLY A 666 25.55 -28.84 29.78
N LYS A 667 24.54 -29.70 29.91
CA LYS A 667 24.58 -31.11 29.53
C LYS A 667 23.90 -31.29 28.17
N ILE A 668 24.54 -31.98 27.22
CA ILE A 668 23.89 -32.34 25.95
C ILE A 668 22.72 -33.29 26.24
N THR A 669 21.52 -32.91 25.79
CA THR A 669 20.26 -33.66 25.97
C THR A 669 19.66 -34.12 24.66
N GLN A 670 20.04 -33.55 23.51
CA GLN A 670 19.56 -33.97 22.20
C GLN A 670 20.65 -34.00 21.13
N TRP A 671 20.55 -34.97 20.21
CA TRP A 671 21.41 -35.15 19.04
C TRP A 671 20.53 -35.25 17.80
N ASN A 672 20.56 -34.23 16.95
CA ASN A 672 19.83 -34.21 15.70
C ASN A 672 20.76 -34.60 14.55
N TRP A 673 20.57 -35.81 14.04
CA TRP A 673 21.31 -36.38 12.93
C TRP A 673 20.61 -36.12 11.61
N ILE A 674 21.38 -35.69 10.60
CA ILE A 674 20.91 -35.48 9.24
C ILE A 674 21.80 -36.34 8.35
N PHE A 675 21.26 -37.40 7.75
CA PHE A 675 22.10 -38.43 7.12
C PHE A 675 22.49 -38.09 5.68
N GLY A 676 21.88 -37.07 5.08
CA GLY A 676 22.14 -36.64 3.69
C GLY A 676 21.33 -37.40 2.64
N ASP A 677 20.63 -38.47 3.01
CA ASP A 677 19.78 -39.29 2.13
C ASP A 677 18.28 -38.90 2.16
N GLY A 678 17.98 -37.74 2.74
CA GLY A 678 16.63 -37.25 2.99
C GLY A 678 16.03 -37.68 4.32
N SER A 679 16.72 -38.52 5.11
CA SER A 679 16.30 -38.90 6.45
C SER A 679 17.02 -38.11 7.56
N THR A 680 16.35 -38.00 8.70
CA THR A 680 16.86 -37.34 9.91
C THR A 680 16.45 -38.13 11.14
N GLN A 681 17.23 -38.06 12.21
CA GLN A 681 16.90 -38.73 13.48
C GLN A 681 17.28 -37.86 14.67
N LEU A 682 16.31 -37.66 15.57
CA LEU A 682 16.52 -36.97 16.84
C LEU A 682 16.66 -38.01 17.96
N LEU A 683 17.79 -37.99 18.67
CA LEU A 683 18.06 -38.84 19.82
C LEU A 683 18.12 -38.02 21.11
N THR A 684 17.79 -38.66 22.23
CA THR A 684 17.82 -38.07 23.59
C THR A 684 18.93 -38.65 24.48
N ASN A 685 19.79 -39.50 23.90
CA ASN A 685 20.98 -40.03 24.55
C ASN A 685 22.09 -40.24 23.50
N ASN A 686 23.32 -40.46 23.95
CA ASN A 686 24.52 -40.61 23.11
C ASN A 686 24.93 -42.08 22.86
N SER A 687 24.01 -43.03 23.02
CA SER A 687 24.32 -44.45 22.75
C SER A 687 24.60 -44.66 21.26
N PRO A 688 25.62 -45.46 20.88
CA PRO A 688 25.84 -45.82 19.49
C PRO A 688 24.59 -46.43 18.85
N PHE A 689 24.32 -46.06 17.60
CA PHE A 689 23.15 -46.52 16.85
C PHE A 689 23.51 -46.81 15.39
N GLN A 690 22.59 -47.42 14.64
CA GLN A 690 22.81 -47.80 13.25
C GLN A 690 21.92 -47.00 12.29
N HIS A 691 22.49 -46.59 11.15
CA HIS A 691 21.76 -46.03 10.00
C HIS A 691 21.97 -46.87 8.75
N ILE A 692 20.96 -46.99 7.89
CA ILE A 692 21.02 -47.80 6.66
C ILE A 692 20.74 -46.91 5.45
N TYR A 693 21.76 -46.71 4.61
CA TYR A 693 21.63 -46.02 3.33
C TYR A 693 21.09 -46.98 2.26
N LYS A 694 19.89 -46.70 1.72
CA LYS A 694 19.23 -47.58 0.75
C LYS A 694 19.89 -47.58 -0.62
N THR A 695 20.47 -46.44 -1.01
CA THR A 695 21.09 -46.21 -2.32
C THR A 695 22.56 -45.88 -2.16
N ALA A 696 23.37 -46.29 -3.14
CA ALA A 696 24.76 -45.85 -3.24
C ALA A 696 24.83 -44.36 -3.57
N GLY A 697 25.86 -43.68 -3.06
CA GLY A 697 26.06 -42.26 -3.26
C GLY A 697 27.02 -41.66 -2.25
N ASN A 698 27.35 -40.38 -2.47
CA ASN A 698 28.08 -39.57 -1.52
C ASN A 698 27.08 -38.81 -0.66
N TYR A 699 27.10 -39.03 0.64
CA TYR A 699 26.22 -38.35 1.58
C TYR A 699 27.00 -37.46 2.54
N ASN A 700 26.35 -36.40 2.99
CA ASN A 700 26.85 -35.53 4.04
C ASN A 700 26.14 -35.90 5.34
N LEU A 701 26.85 -36.62 6.22
CA LEU A 701 26.35 -36.92 7.55
C LEU A 701 26.60 -35.72 8.45
N SER A 702 25.53 -35.14 8.98
CA SER A 702 25.60 -33.96 9.84
C SER A 702 25.02 -34.22 11.23
N LEU A 703 25.59 -33.55 12.23
CA LEU A 703 25.12 -33.57 13.62
C LEU A 703 24.96 -32.14 14.15
N ILE A 704 23.82 -31.91 14.81
CA ILE A 704 23.57 -30.75 15.66
C ILE A 704 23.21 -31.24 17.06
N THR A 705 23.98 -30.85 18.07
CA THR A 705 23.71 -31.20 19.47
C THR A 705 23.03 -30.06 20.20
N THR A 706 22.19 -30.38 21.19
CA THR A 706 21.46 -29.40 22.01
C THR A 706 21.68 -29.67 23.50
N THR A 707 21.99 -28.64 24.28
CA THR A 707 22.13 -28.74 25.74
C THR A 707 20.81 -28.53 26.48
N ASP A 708 20.76 -28.92 27.76
CA ASP A 708 19.68 -28.60 28.71
C ASP A 708 19.45 -27.09 28.93
N LEU A 709 20.45 -26.26 28.61
CA LEU A 709 20.37 -24.80 28.58
C LEU A 709 19.79 -24.26 27.25
N GLY A 710 19.48 -25.15 26.30
CA GLY A 710 18.93 -24.81 24.99
C GLY A 710 19.96 -24.40 23.95
N CYS A 711 21.26 -24.62 24.18
CA CYS A 711 22.31 -24.21 23.24
C CYS A 711 22.59 -25.26 22.20
N HIS A 712 22.66 -24.83 20.94
CA HIS A 712 22.94 -25.68 19.79
C HIS A 712 24.41 -25.59 19.38
N SER A 713 25.00 -26.72 19.00
CA SER A 713 26.31 -26.71 18.34
C SER A 713 26.21 -26.12 16.93
N ASP A 714 27.33 -25.72 16.37
CA ASP A 714 27.43 -25.60 14.93
C ASP A 714 27.17 -26.97 14.27
N THR A 715 26.74 -26.96 13.01
CA THR A 715 26.52 -28.19 12.26
C THR A 715 27.88 -28.78 11.86
N LEU A 716 28.27 -29.88 12.50
CA LEU A 716 29.40 -30.67 12.01
C LEU A 716 28.89 -31.53 10.85
N THR A 717 29.55 -31.41 9.68
CA THR A 717 29.26 -32.24 8.50
C THR A 717 30.49 -33.02 8.12
N VAL A 718 30.36 -34.34 8.03
CA VAL A 718 31.43 -35.26 7.59
C VAL A 718 30.91 -36.04 6.38
N PRO A 719 31.65 -36.07 5.25
CA PRO A 719 31.25 -36.87 4.10
C PRO A 719 31.39 -38.36 4.40
N ILE A 720 30.40 -39.14 3.96
CA ILE A 720 30.41 -40.60 3.96
C ILE A 720 30.10 -41.09 2.55
N VAL A 721 30.86 -42.06 2.06
CA VAL A 721 30.67 -42.66 0.74
C VAL A 721 29.93 -43.98 0.95
N ILE A 722 28.89 -44.23 0.16
CA ILE A 722 28.16 -45.50 0.15
C ILE A 722 28.30 -46.10 -1.24
N HIS A 723 29.03 -47.20 -1.33
CA HIS A 723 29.31 -47.98 -2.52
C HIS A 723 28.10 -48.87 -2.91
N PRO A 724 27.89 -49.09 -4.22
CA PRO A 724 26.82 -49.95 -4.68
C PRO A 724 27.07 -51.42 -4.40
N LEU A 725 25.99 -52.15 -4.15
CA LEU A 725 26.02 -53.61 -4.14
C LEU A 725 26.02 -54.12 -5.59
N PRO A 726 26.84 -55.12 -5.93
CA PRO A 726 26.64 -55.84 -7.18
C PRO A 726 25.28 -56.53 -7.15
N LEU A 727 24.67 -56.70 -8.32
CA LEU A 727 23.48 -57.51 -8.56
C LEU A 727 23.94 -58.78 -9.28
N PRO A 728 24.18 -59.89 -8.56
CA PRO A 728 24.60 -61.15 -9.15
C PRO A 728 23.49 -61.72 -10.02
N ASP A 729 23.82 -62.07 -11.26
CA ASP A 729 22.91 -62.70 -12.20
C ASP A 729 23.69 -63.59 -13.17
N PHE A 730 23.04 -64.64 -13.68
CA PHE A 730 23.62 -65.49 -14.70
C PHE A 730 22.57 -66.22 -15.52
N THR A 731 22.93 -66.54 -16.76
CA THR A 731 22.14 -67.40 -17.62
C THR A 731 22.59 -68.86 -17.44
N PRO A 732 21.72 -69.75 -16.90
CA PRO A 732 21.99 -71.18 -16.88
C PRO A 732 21.88 -71.75 -18.31
N PRO A 733 22.69 -72.76 -18.67
CA PRO A 733 22.56 -73.44 -19.96
C PRO A 733 21.33 -74.35 -20.00
N LYS A 734 21.00 -74.92 -21.17
CA LYS A 734 20.03 -76.03 -21.30
C LYS A 734 20.81 -77.29 -21.70
N VAL A 735 20.93 -78.27 -20.80
CA VAL A 735 21.75 -79.47 -21.05
C VAL A 735 21.02 -80.74 -20.65
N CYS A 736 21.34 -81.84 -21.35
CA CYS A 736 21.04 -83.19 -20.91
C CYS A 736 22.29 -83.88 -20.35
N ILE A 737 22.11 -85.00 -19.67
CA ILE A 737 23.20 -85.78 -19.07
C ILE A 737 24.28 -86.26 -20.07
N SER A 738 23.93 -86.33 -21.36
CA SER A 738 24.85 -86.70 -22.43
C SER A 738 25.69 -85.53 -22.96
N ASP A 739 25.38 -84.28 -22.57
CA ASP A 739 26.14 -83.11 -22.99
C ASP A 739 27.48 -83.02 -22.21
N ALA A 740 28.53 -82.51 -22.88
CA ALA A 740 29.89 -82.56 -22.33
C ALA A 740 30.09 -81.64 -21.11
N PHE A 741 29.50 -80.44 -21.13
CA PHE A 741 29.58 -79.44 -20.06
C PHE A 741 28.34 -78.54 -20.04
N ALA A 742 27.95 -78.09 -18.85
CA ALA A 742 27.06 -76.96 -18.63
C ALA A 742 27.89 -75.67 -18.56
N ILE A 743 27.70 -74.73 -19.49
CA ILE A 743 28.38 -73.44 -19.53
C ILE A 743 27.49 -72.36 -18.90
N PHE A 744 27.94 -71.77 -17.79
CA PHE A 744 27.24 -70.68 -17.12
C PHE A 744 27.77 -69.35 -17.62
N THR A 745 26.87 -68.42 -17.98
CA THR A 745 27.25 -67.09 -18.47
C THR A 745 26.84 -66.03 -17.47
N ASP A 746 27.81 -65.29 -16.92
CA ASP A 746 27.57 -64.18 -16.02
C ASP A 746 26.81 -63.04 -16.70
N LYS A 747 25.84 -62.49 -15.96
CA LYS A 747 25.02 -61.32 -16.29
C LYS A 747 25.03 -60.29 -15.17
N SER A 748 25.90 -60.47 -14.17
CA SER A 748 25.95 -59.60 -13.01
C SER A 748 26.24 -58.16 -13.41
N SER A 749 25.63 -57.22 -12.70
CA SER A 749 25.72 -55.79 -12.96
C SER A 749 25.94 -55.00 -11.68
N ILE A 750 26.40 -53.75 -11.79
CA ILE A 750 26.49 -52.84 -10.65
C ILE A 750 26.16 -51.42 -11.12
N SER A 751 25.48 -50.63 -10.27
CA SER A 751 24.94 -49.34 -10.72
C SER A 751 26.00 -48.31 -11.11
N ASP A 752 27.25 -48.44 -10.62
CA ASP A 752 28.37 -47.57 -10.98
C ASP A 752 29.18 -48.07 -12.20
N HIS A 753 28.74 -49.14 -12.86
CA HIS A 753 29.36 -49.72 -14.04
C HIS A 753 30.82 -50.16 -13.82
N SER A 754 31.16 -50.57 -12.59
CA SER A 754 32.47 -51.08 -12.21
C SER A 754 32.60 -52.60 -12.35
N GLU A 755 31.82 -53.24 -13.25
CA GLU A 755 31.77 -54.70 -13.42
C GLU A 755 33.13 -55.31 -13.78
N SER A 756 34.04 -54.55 -14.39
CA SER A 756 35.41 -55.00 -14.69
C SER A 756 36.21 -55.35 -13.44
N GLY A 757 35.82 -54.82 -12.27
CA GLY A 757 36.42 -55.09 -10.98
C GLY A 757 35.76 -56.22 -10.19
N PHE A 758 34.80 -56.94 -10.77
CA PHE A 758 34.15 -58.06 -10.09
C PHE A 758 35.09 -59.25 -9.88
N THR A 759 34.95 -59.87 -8.72
CA THR A 759 35.43 -61.23 -8.48
C THR A 759 34.23 -62.15 -8.25
N TYR A 760 34.33 -63.36 -8.79
CA TYR A 760 33.24 -64.34 -8.83
C TYR A 760 33.58 -65.53 -7.94
N ALA A 761 32.58 -66.05 -7.25
CA ALA A 761 32.66 -67.34 -6.56
C ALA A 761 31.38 -68.14 -6.88
N TRP A 762 31.57 -69.18 -7.69
CA TRP A 762 30.53 -70.13 -8.08
C TRP A 762 30.58 -71.36 -7.19
N ASP A 763 29.41 -71.89 -6.87
CA ASP A 763 29.19 -73.22 -6.30
C ASP A 763 28.11 -73.91 -7.16
N PHE A 764 28.45 -75.03 -7.79
CA PHE A 764 27.56 -75.74 -8.71
C PHE A 764 26.56 -76.65 -8.00
N GLY A 765 26.65 -76.79 -6.67
CA GLY A 765 25.75 -77.64 -5.89
C GLY A 765 25.87 -79.13 -6.21
N ASP A 766 26.96 -79.55 -6.85
CA ASP A 766 27.22 -80.92 -7.28
C ASP A 766 28.03 -81.70 -6.25
N ALA A 767 27.34 -82.53 -5.47
CA ALA A 767 27.96 -83.42 -4.49
C ALA A 767 28.88 -84.49 -5.10
N ALA A 768 28.79 -84.76 -6.41
CA ALA A 768 29.60 -85.75 -7.13
C ALA A 768 30.87 -85.15 -7.78
N ALA A 769 31.13 -83.86 -7.57
CA ALA A 769 32.32 -83.17 -8.05
C ALA A 769 33.63 -83.78 -7.52
N ASN A 770 34.71 -83.62 -8.30
CA ASN A 770 36.04 -84.14 -7.96
C ASN A 770 37.14 -83.18 -8.43
N ALA A 771 38.42 -83.49 -8.18
CA ALA A 771 39.53 -82.60 -8.52
C ALA A 771 39.63 -82.26 -10.03
N SER A 772 39.15 -83.13 -10.91
CA SER A 772 39.12 -82.89 -12.37
C SER A 772 37.85 -82.19 -12.85
N ASN A 773 36.84 -82.05 -11.99
CA ASN A 773 35.58 -81.33 -12.22
C ASN A 773 35.14 -80.65 -10.91
N PRO A 774 35.79 -79.52 -10.54
CA PRO A 774 35.59 -78.90 -9.23
C PRO A 774 34.17 -78.36 -9.03
N ASN A 775 33.62 -78.50 -7.82
CA ASN A 775 32.28 -77.98 -7.49
C ASN A 775 32.21 -76.44 -7.45
N THR A 776 33.35 -75.76 -7.48
CA THR A 776 33.43 -74.30 -7.34
C THR A 776 34.32 -73.70 -8.41
N SER A 777 34.05 -72.45 -8.81
CA SER A 777 34.89 -71.72 -9.76
C SER A 777 34.99 -70.24 -9.44
N ALA A 778 36.10 -69.62 -9.80
CA ALA A 778 36.30 -68.17 -9.74
C ALA A 778 36.27 -67.48 -11.12
N LEU A 779 36.01 -68.25 -12.18
CA LEU A 779 35.91 -67.72 -13.54
C LEU A 779 34.62 -66.92 -13.73
N LYS A 780 34.65 -65.90 -14.59
CA LYS A 780 33.45 -65.12 -14.96
C LYS A 780 32.38 -66.01 -15.60
N ASN A 781 32.76 -66.82 -16.61
CA ASN A 781 31.86 -67.74 -17.29
C ASN A 781 32.40 -69.18 -17.14
N PRO A 782 32.10 -69.87 -16.03
CA PRO A 782 32.64 -71.20 -15.81
C PRO A 782 31.85 -72.28 -16.57
N GLN A 783 32.45 -73.45 -16.69
CA GLN A 783 31.79 -74.65 -17.17
C GLN A 783 31.88 -75.75 -16.10
N HIS A 784 30.84 -76.56 -15.97
CA HIS A 784 30.79 -77.69 -15.03
C HIS A 784 30.19 -78.92 -15.70
N LYS A 785 30.74 -80.10 -15.47
CA LYS A 785 30.20 -81.36 -16.01
C LYS A 785 29.37 -82.08 -14.97
N TYR A 786 28.08 -82.23 -15.19
CA TYR A 786 27.21 -83.01 -14.32
C TYR A 786 27.19 -84.48 -14.77
N THR A 787 27.21 -85.40 -13.80
CA THR A 787 27.28 -86.86 -14.04
C THR A 787 26.00 -87.59 -13.65
N SER A 788 24.98 -86.87 -13.19
CA SER A 788 23.64 -87.40 -12.93
C SER A 788 22.58 -86.43 -13.44
N ALA A 789 21.49 -86.97 -13.99
CA ALA A 789 20.31 -86.18 -14.30
C ALA A 789 19.60 -85.87 -12.98
N ALA A 790 19.70 -84.62 -12.52
CA ALA A 790 19.17 -84.17 -11.24
C ALA A 790 18.91 -82.65 -11.29
N GLU A 791 18.27 -82.15 -10.23
CA GLU A 791 18.23 -80.70 -9.95
C GLU A 791 19.41 -80.32 -9.04
N TYR A 792 20.11 -79.26 -9.41
CA TYR A 792 21.26 -78.70 -8.70
C TYR A 792 20.97 -77.26 -8.27
N GLN A 793 21.48 -76.85 -7.11
CA GLN A 793 21.38 -75.45 -6.66
C GLN A 793 22.71 -74.75 -6.94
N VAL A 794 22.73 -73.96 -8.01
CA VAL A 794 23.92 -73.22 -8.42
C VAL A 794 23.90 -71.86 -7.76
N LYS A 795 24.94 -71.53 -6.98
CA LYS A 795 25.11 -70.25 -6.31
C LYS A 795 26.22 -69.44 -6.98
N LEU A 796 25.93 -68.17 -7.26
CA LEU A 796 26.90 -67.18 -7.71
C LEU A 796 27.03 -66.08 -6.65
N THR A 797 28.22 -65.90 -6.12
CA THR A 797 28.57 -64.74 -5.27
C THR A 797 29.47 -63.79 -6.06
N VAL A 798 29.13 -62.51 -6.08
CA VAL A 798 29.92 -61.46 -6.73
C VAL A 798 30.38 -60.46 -5.69
N THR A 799 31.67 -60.11 -5.75
CA THR A 799 32.27 -59.06 -4.93
C THR A 799 32.73 -57.92 -5.82
N SER A 800 32.30 -56.69 -5.51
CA SER A 800 32.73 -55.47 -6.22
C SER A 800 34.18 -55.07 -5.85
N LYS A 801 34.76 -54.14 -6.62
CA LYS A 801 36.11 -53.61 -6.35
C LYS A 801 36.26 -52.94 -4.97
N ASP A 802 35.16 -52.43 -4.41
CA ASP A 802 35.12 -51.75 -3.12
C ASP A 802 34.76 -52.73 -1.97
N GLY A 803 34.72 -54.03 -2.25
CA GLY A 803 34.49 -55.09 -1.25
C GLY A 803 33.03 -55.39 -0.93
N CYS A 804 32.07 -54.79 -1.64
CA CYS A 804 30.64 -55.08 -1.44
C CYS A 804 30.27 -56.43 -2.06
N THR A 805 29.67 -57.32 -1.27
CA THR A 805 29.30 -58.69 -1.67
C THR A 805 27.80 -58.88 -1.76
N ALA A 806 27.37 -59.60 -2.78
CA ALA A 806 26.00 -60.11 -2.91
C ALA A 806 26.04 -61.50 -3.57
N ASP A 807 25.00 -62.30 -3.34
CA ASP A 807 24.87 -63.62 -3.98
C ASP A 807 23.45 -63.87 -4.52
N THR A 808 23.37 -64.77 -5.50
CA THR A 808 22.13 -65.31 -6.04
C THR A 808 22.24 -66.84 -6.16
N SER A 809 21.11 -67.55 -6.07
CA SER A 809 21.03 -68.99 -6.23
C SER A 809 19.94 -69.36 -7.24
N PHE A 810 20.23 -70.28 -8.15
CA PHE A 810 19.31 -70.75 -9.19
C PHE A 810 19.20 -72.28 -9.19
N LYS A 811 17.97 -72.79 -9.31
CA LYS A 811 17.71 -74.22 -9.48
C LYS A 811 17.96 -74.62 -10.94
N PHE A 812 19.03 -75.35 -11.17
CA PHE A 812 19.46 -75.80 -12.48
C PHE A 812 19.17 -77.29 -12.69
N THR A 813 18.36 -77.63 -13.68
CA THR A 813 18.05 -79.04 -14.01
C THR A 813 18.96 -79.55 -15.12
N VAL A 814 19.63 -80.67 -14.86
CA VAL A 814 20.30 -81.46 -15.90
C VAL A 814 19.31 -82.52 -16.35
N ASN A 815 18.84 -82.42 -17.59
CA ASN A 815 17.79 -83.30 -18.11
C ASN A 815 18.30 -84.73 -18.35
N GLY A 816 17.38 -85.70 -18.37
CA GLY A 816 17.62 -87.07 -18.80
C GLY A 816 18.03 -87.16 -20.29
N ALA A 817 18.24 -88.38 -20.78
CA ALA A 817 18.72 -88.65 -22.14
C ALA A 817 17.69 -88.32 -23.25
N THR A 818 17.68 -89.07 -24.34
CA THR A 818 16.86 -88.83 -25.54
C THR A 818 15.36 -88.71 -25.23
N PRO A 819 14.67 -87.60 -25.61
CA PRO A 819 13.22 -87.48 -25.46
C PRO A 819 12.48 -88.44 -26.40
N LYS A 820 11.17 -88.61 -26.21
CA LYS A 820 10.29 -89.34 -27.14
C LYS A 820 9.31 -88.37 -27.80
N ALA A 821 9.46 -88.14 -29.10
CA ALA A 821 8.60 -87.23 -29.87
C ALA A 821 7.23 -87.85 -30.16
N ASP A 822 6.15 -87.13 -29.90
CA ASP A 822 4.78 -87.55 -30.26
C ASP A 822 3.80 -86.36 -30.33
N PHE A 823 2.73 -86.49 -31.12
CA PHE A 823 1.66 -85.49 -31.21
C PHE A 823 0.31 -86.05 -31.66
N THR A 824 -0.77 -85.29 -31.43
CA THR A 824 -2.12 -85.60 -31.93
C THR A 824 -2.76 -84.40 -32.62
N VAL A 825 -3.54 -84.62 -33.67
CA VAL A 825 -4.29 -83.57 -34.40
C VAL A 825 -5.72 -83.53 -33.85
N LEU A 826 -6.20 -82.36 -33.43
CA LEU A 826 -7.55 -82.22 -32.89
C LEU A 826 -8.59 -82.09 -33.99
N ASN A 827 -9.77 -82.68 -33.77
CA ASN A 827 -10.92 -82.68 -34.68
C ASN A 827 -10.55 -83.05 -36.13
N PRO A 828 -9.88 -84.20 -36.36
CA PRO A 828 -9.38 -84.57 -37.69
C PRO A 828 -10.50 -84.69 -38.75
N ASP A 829 -11.75 -84.88 -38.33
CA ASP A 829 -12.90 -84.98 -39.22
C ASP A 829 -13.52 -83.62 -39.62
N ASP A 830 -13.09 -82.48 -39.07
CA ASP A 830 -13.69 -81.14 -39.24
C ASP A 830 -12.68 -80.07 -39.70
N LEU A 831 -11.72 -80.48 -40.53
CA LEU A 831 -10.64 -79.59 -41.01
C LEU A 831 -11.06 -78.83 -42.28
N CYS A 832 -11.85 -77.77 -42.15
CA CYS A 832 -12.14 -76.84 -43.26
C CYS A 832 -10.95 -75.92 -43.54
N SER A 833 -10.67 -75.59 -44.80
CA SER A 833 -9.53 -74.80 -45.25
C SER A 833 -9.46 -73.38 -44.66
N LYS A 834 -10.59 -72.78 -44.26
CA LYS A 834 -10.69 -71.50 -43.53
C LYS A 834 -10.44 -71.61 -42.02
N ARG A 835 -10.31 -72.82 -41.48
CA ARG A 835 -10.06 -73.07 -40.06
C ARG A 835 -8.62 -73.51 -39.84
N ALA A 836 -8.05 -73.12 -38.71
CA ALA A 836 -6.71 -73.53 -38.34
C ALA A 836 -6.75 -74.97 -37.82
N VAL A 837 -5.72 -75.75 -38.17
CA VAL A 837 -5.50 -77.09 -37.64
C VAL A 837 -4.78 -76.97 -36.30
N MET A 838 -5.30 -77.65 -35.28
CA MET A 838 -4.74 -77.66 -33.93
C MET A 838 -3.99 -78.97 -33.68
N ILE A 839 -2.75 -78.89 -33.24
CA ILE A 839 -1.84 -80.02 -32.97
C ILE A 839 -1.43 -80.00 -31.51
N ARG A 840 -1.66 -81.09 -30.78
CA ARG A 840 -1.27 -81.24 -29.37
C ARG A 840 0.06 -81.99 -29.25
N ASN A 841 1.03 -81.39 -28.55
CA ASN A 841 2.27 -82.04 -28.15
C ASN A 841 2.00 -83.14 -27.11
N THR A 842 2.35 -84.39 -27.44
CA THR A 842 2.27 -85.52 -26.49
C THR A 842 3.64 -86.16 -26.25
N SER A 843 4.71 -85.41 -26.55
CA SER A 843 6.09 -85.85 -26.36
C SER A 843 6.45 -86.01 -24.88
N THR A 844 7.28 -87.00 -24.56
CA THR A 844 7.62 -87.38 -23.17
C THR A 844 9.13 -87.42 -22.93
N LEU A 845 9.55 -87.24 -21.67
CA LEU A 845 10.93 -87.37 -21.21
C LEU A 845 10.97 -88.02 -19.82
N ASP A 846 11.90 -88.96 -19.59
CA ASP A 846 11.97 -89.75 -18.34
C ASP A 846 12.28 -88.91 -17.09
N PHE A 847 13.18 -87.94 -17.21
CA PHE A 847 13.54 -87.00 -16.13
C PHE A 847 13.93 -85.64 -16.72
N GLY A 848 13.48 -84.55 -16.10
CA GLY A 848 13.72 -83.20 -16.57
C GLY A 848 12.63 -82.71 -17.54
N ASN A 849 12.95 -81.67 -18.30
CA ASN A 849 12.01 -81.02 -19.21
C ASN A 849 12.47 -81.09 -20.66
N LEU A 850 11.51 -81.08 -21.58
CA LEU A 850 11.79 -80.84 -22.98
C LEU A 850 12.33 -79.42 -23.15
N THR A 851 13.47 -79.28 -23.82
CA THR A 851 14.18 -78.02 -23.99
C THR A 851 13.86 -77.31 -25.28
N LYS A 852 13.33 -78.02 -26.28
CA LYS A 852 12.91 -77.46 -27.57
C LYS A 852 12.01 -78.44 -28.33
N VAL A 853 11.04 -77.93 -29.08
CA VAL A 853 10.22 -78.66 -30.06
C VAL A 853 10.29 -77.90 -31.39
N VAL A 854 10.31 -78.61 -32.51
CA VAL A 854 10.29 -78.04 -33.86
C VAL A 854 9.18 -78.73 -34.66
N LEU A 855 8.15 -77.99 -35.11
CA LEU A 855 7.04 -78.50 -35.92
C LEU A 855 7.17 -78.06 -37.37
N PHE A 856 7.05 -79.02 -38.27
CA PHE A 856 6.93 -78.82 -39.71
C PHE A 856 5.49 -79.16 -40.10
N TYR A 857 4.76 -78.23 -40.69
CA TYR A 857 3.32 -78.40 -40.97
C TYR A 857 3.04 -79.03 -42.35
N ASP A 858 4.01 -78.97 -43.27
CA ASP A 858 4.03 -79.70 -44.54
C ASP A 858 5.48 -80.10 -44.88
N TYR A 859 5.98 -81.10 -44.16
CA TYR A 859 7.36 -81.56 -44.30
C TYR A 859 7.67 -82.10 -45.70
N THR A 860 6.67 -82.64 -46.41
CA THR A 860 6.87 -83.23 -47.73
C THR A 860 7.15 -82.17 -48.79
N ASN A 861 6.42 -81.06 -48.78
CA ASN A 861 6.59 -80.02 -49.81
C ASN A 861 7.44 -78.83 -49.33
N HIS A 862 7.48 -78.58 -48.01
CA HIS A 862 8.13 -77.43 -47.38
C HIS A 862 8.94 -77.84 -46.12
N PRO A 863 10.00 -78.65 -46.26
CA PRO A 863 10.83 -79.10 -45.13
C PRO A 863 11.65 -77.98 -44.49
N ASP A 864 11.73 -76.80 -45.11
CA ASP A 864 12.37 -75.59 -44.61
C ASP A 864 11.41 -74.71 -43.77
N GLN A 865 10.11 -74.98 -43.82
CA GLN A 865 9.10 -74.24 -43.06
C GLN A 865 8.73 -74.96 -41.78
N PHE A 866 9.16 -74.39 -40.66
CA PHE A 866 8.89 -74.92 -39.34
C PHE A 866 8.68 -73.83 -38.29
N GLU A 867 7.97 -74.19 -37.23
CA GLU A 867 7.87 -73.43 -36.00
C GLU A 867 8.79 -74.07 -34.95
N THR A 868 9.56 -73.24 -34.23
CA THR A 868 10.36 -73.70 -33.09
C THR A 868 9.76 -73.18 -31.80
N ASP A 869 9.61 -74.08 -30.84
CA ASP A 869 9.18 -73.82 -29.49
C ASP A 869 10.33 -74.16 -28.54
N ASP A 870 11.04 -73.16 -28.04
CA ASP A 870 12.17 -73.34 -27.14
C ASP A 870 11.76 -73.64 -25.69
N ASN A 871 10.47 -73.64 -25.35
CA ASN A 871 10.01 -73.99 -23.99
C ASN A 871 8.72 -74.83 -24.08
N PRO A 872 8.81 -76.04 -24.66
CA PRO A 872 7.65 -76.89 -24.85
C PRO A 872 7.16 -77.44 -23.52
N THR A 873 5.85 -77.36 -23.31
CA THR A 873 5.17 -78.03 -22.19
C THR A 873 4.41 -79.26 -22.69
N PRO A 874 4.20 -80.28 -21.84
CA PRO A 874 3.25 -81.35 -22.14
C PRO A 874 1.88 -80.78 -22.53
N ASP A 875 1.19 -81.42 -23.47
CA ASP A 875 -0.14 -81.07 -23.98
C ASP A 875 -0.28 -79.68 -24.63
N LYS A 876 0.83 -78.97 -24.91
CA LYS A 876 0.78 -77.69 -25.61
C LYS A 876 0.13 -77.83 -26.99
N LEU A 877 -0.76 -76.89 -27.31
CA LEU A 877 -1.43 -76.83 -28.61
C LEU A 877 -0.70 -75.86 -29.54
N TYR A 878 -0.37 -76.34 -30.73
CA TYR A 878 0.14 -75.58 -31.86
C TYR A 878 -0.99 -75.39 -32.89
N SER A 879 -1.07 -74.21 -33.49
CA SER A 879 -2.15 -73.85 -34.42
C SER A 879 -1.55 -73.46 -35.76
N HIS A 880 -1.99 -74.11 -36.84
CA HIS A 880 -1.54 -73.78 -38.19
C HIS A 880 -2.70 -73.57 -39.15
N GLN A 881 -2.72 -72.40 -39.79
CA GLN A 881 -3.68 -72.08 -40.83
C GLN A 881 -3.09 -72.43 -42.19
N TYR A 882 -3.58 -73.53 -42.78
CA TYR A 882 -3.25 -73.87 -44.15
C TYR A 882 -3.92 -72.89 -45.14
N PRO A 883 -3.39 -72.78 -46.37
CA PRO A 883 -3.99 -71.95 -47.41
C PRO A 883 -5.47 -72.29 -47.63
N VAL A 884 -6.33 -71.28 -47.62
CA VAL A 884 -7.76 -71.43 -47.91
C VAL A 884 -7.93 -71.86 -49.36
N PHE A 885 -8.74 -72.89 -49.59
CA PHE A 885 -9.07 -73.32 -50.94
C PHE A 885 -10.57 -73.59 -51.07
N HIS A 886 -11.11 -73.24 -52.23
CA HIS A 886 -12.50 -73.47 -52.58
C HIS A 886 -12.66 -74.67 -53.53
N THR A 887 -11.57 -75.12 -54.15
CA THR A 887 -11.45 -76.30 -55.01
C THR A 887 -9.99 -76.79 -55.02
N PRO A 888 -9.68 -78.10 -55.15
CA PRO A 888 -10.60 -79.25 -55.20
C PRO A 888 -11.24 -79.50 -53.82
N ALA A 889 -12.14 -80.49 -53.71
CA ALA A 889 -12.92 -80.71 -52.47
C ALA A 889 -12.07 -81.01 -51.22
N THR A 890 -10.85 -81.58 -51.37
CA THR A 890 -9.92 -81.88 -50.27
C THR A 890 -8.44 -81.79 -50.69
N LEU A 891 -7.54 -81.50 -49.74
CA LEU A 891 -6.06 -81.53 -49.89
C LEU A 891 -5.40 -82.22 -48.67
N SER A 892 -4.23 -82.86 -48.83
CA SER A 892 -3.51 -83.55 -47.73
C SER A 892 -2.12 -82.97 -47.47
N TYR A 893 -1.68 -82.97 -46.20
CA TYR A 893 -0.39 -82.41 -45.72
C TYR A 893 0.32 -83.37 -44.75
N THR A 894 1.66 -83.37 -44.72
CA THR A 894 2.48 -84.20 -43.80
C THR A 894 3.08 -83.34 -42.68
N VAL A 895 2.70 -83.59 -41.43
CA VAL A 895 3.23 -82.91 -40.24
C VAL A 895 4.39 -83.71 -39.63
N LEU A 896 5.52 -83.07 -39.31
CA LEU A 896 6.65 -83.64 -38.54
C LEU A 896 6.91 -82.84 -37.25
N MET A 897 7.10 -83.51 -36.11
CA MET A 897 7.50 -82.90 -34.83
C MET A 897 8.84 -83.49 -34.38
N ARG A 898 9.83 -82.61 -34.14
CA ARG A 898 11.15 -82.94 -33.59
C ARG A 898 11.30 -82.38 -32.18
N THR A 899 11.74 -83.16 -31.21
CA THR A 899 11.78 -82.76 -29.79
C THR A 899 13.16 -82.95 -29.18
N TYR A 900 13.55 -82.08 -28.25
CA TYR A 900 14.87 -82.02 -27.62
C TYR A 900 14.76 -82.01 -26.09
N SER A 901 15.71 -82.61 -25.38
CA SER A 901 15.91 -82.50 -23.92
C SER A 901 17.27 -81.92 -23.53
N GLY A 902 18.17 -81.72 -24.50
CA GLY A 902 19.49 -81.12 -24.34
C GLY A 902 20.08 -80.77 -25.71
N ALA A 903 21.35 -80.38 -25.78
CA ALA A 903 21.97 -80.00 -27.06
C ALA A 903 22.10 -81.20 -28.01
N SER A 904 22.41 -82.38 -27.45
CA SER A 904 22.63 -83.62 -28.20
C SER A 904 21.45 -84.62 -28.15
N CYS A 905 20.50 -84.43 -27.24
CA CYS A 905 19.39 -85.37 -26.99
C CYS A 905 18.12 -84.97 -27.79
N VAL A 906 17.78 -85.70 -28.87
CA VAL A 906 16.69 -85.39 -29.84
C VAL A 906 15.93 -86.63 -30.37
N ASP A 907 14.63 -86.51 -30.67
CA ASP A 907 13.77 -87.52 -31.33
C ASP A 907 12.71 -86.91 -32.28
N GLU A 908 12.07 -87.69 -33.17
CA GLU A 908 11.13 -87.22 -34.22
C GLU A 908 9.87 -88.09 -34.45
N LYS A 909 8.74 -87.46 -34.86
CA LYS A 909 7.46 -88.09 -35.23
C LYS A 909 6.83 -87.47 -36.48
N MET A 910 6.19 -88.29 -37.35
CA MET A 910 5.41 -87.83 -38.52
C MET A 910 3.94 -88.31 -38.53
N GLN A 911 3.02 -87.52 -39.11
CA GLN A 911 1.60 -87.86 -39.37
C GLN A 911 1.03 -87.09 -40.58
N VAL A 912 0.15 -87.73 -41.40
CA VAL A 912 -0.57 -87.08 -42.52
C VAL A 912 -1.97 -86.61 -42.10
N ILE A 913 -2.41 -85.44 -42.58
CA ILE A 913 -3.76 -84.86 -42.35
C ILE A 913 -4.45 -84.49 -43.68
N THR A 914 -5.79 -84.38 -43.69
CA THR A 914 -6.60 -83.99 -44.87
C THR A 914 -7.56 -82.85 -44.55
N LEU A 915 -7.51 -81.76 -45.32
CA LEU A 915 -8.38 -80.58 -45.23
C LEU A 915 -9.48 -80.60 -46.29
N LYS A 916 -10.61 -79.94 -46.03
CA LYS A 916 -11.80 -79.78 -46.89
C LYS A 916 -11.96 -78.34 -47.40
N ALA A 917 -12.50 -78.16 -48.60
CA ALA A 917 -12.73 -76.83 -49.19
C ALA A 917 -13.91 -76.06 -48.56
N ASP A 918 -13.80 -74.73 -48.49
CA ASP A 918 -14.88 -73.84 -48.04
C ASP A 918 -15.73 -73.29 -49.20
N PRO A 919 -17.04 -73.02 -49.03
CA PRO A 919 -17.87 -72.38 -50.06
C PRO A 919 -17.51 -70.88 -50.27
N LEU A 920 -18.06 -70.25 -51.32
CA LEU A 920 -17.82 -68.83 -51.65
C LEU A 920 -19.12 -68.07 -51.99
N VAL A 921 -19.50 -67.03 -51.23
CA VAL A 921 -20.78 -66.29 -51.41
C VAL A 921 -20.67 -64.80 -51.80
N THR A 922 -21.71 -64.27 -52.46
CA THR A 922 -21.85 -62.87 -52.89
C THR A 922 -23.24 -62.27 -52.58
N ILE A 923 -23.34 -60.93 -52.40
CA ILE A 923 -24.59 -60.17 -52.10
C ILE A 923 -24.65 -58.86 -52.91
N THR A 924 -25.85 -58.47 -53.39
CA THR A 924 -26.11 -57.23 -54.16
C THR A 924 -27.14 -56.32 -53.44
N LEU A 925 -26.79 -55.04 -53.20
CA LEU A 925 -27.66 -54.03 -52.56
C LEU A 925 -27.26 -52.57 -52.89
N PRO A 926 -28.18 -51.57 -52.82
CA PRO A 926 -27.90 -50.15 -53.08
C PRO A 926 -26.97 -49.51 -52.04
N THR A 927 -26.24 -48.45 -52.42
CA THR A 927 -25.29 -47.76 -51.53
C THR A 927 -25.96 -46.78 -50.54
N GLN A 928 -27.03 -46.09 -50.95
CA GLN A 928 -27.77 -45.15 -50.10
C GLN A 928 -29.26 -45.05 -50.45
N VAL A 929 -30.07 -44.61 -49.49
CA VAL A 929 -31.53 -44.43 -49.61
C VAL A 929 -32.03 -43.39 -48.59
N CYS A 930 -33.03 -42.56 -48.90
CA CYS A 930 -33.61 -41.62 -47.93
C CYS A 930 -34.61 -42.32 -46.99
N ALA A 931 -34.75 -41.80 -45.77
CA ALA A 931 -35.60 -42.41 -44.74
C ALA A 931 -37.09 -42.50 -45.09
N GLU A 932 -37.57 -41.62 -45.97
CA GLU A 932 -38.95 -41.60 -46.45
C GLU A 932 -39.27 -42.68 -47.51
N VAL A 933 -38.26 -43.41 -48.01
CA VAL A 933 -38.44 -44.44 -49.05
C VAL A 933 -39.07 -45.72 -48.49
N VAL A 934 -39.98 -46.34 -49.25
CA VAL A 934 -40.69 -47.58 -48.90
C VAL A 934 -39.79 -48.84 -48.97
N PRO A 935 -40.11 -49.94 -48.25
CA PRO A 935 -39.26 -51.16 -48.18
C PRO A 935 -39.02 -51.91 -49.52
N PHE A 936 -37.87 -52.58 -49.70
CA PHE A 936 -37.46 -53.32 -50.92
C PHE A 936 -36.60 -54.58 -50.67
N GLN A 937 -36.45 -55.49 -51.64
CA GLN A 937 -35.84 -56.83 -51.50
C GLN A 937 -34.34 -56.92 -51.94
N LEU A 938 -33.50 -57.61 -51.17
CA LEU A 938 -32.06 -57.86 -51.44
C LEU A 938 -31.78 -59.24 -52.06
N GLN A 939 -30.61 -59.44 -52.70
CA GLN A 939 -30.23 -60.67 -53.45
C GLN A 939 -28.83 -61.21 -53.08
N ALA A 940 -28.64 -62.55 -53.04
CA ALA A 940 -27.36 -63.23 -52.74
C ALA A 940 -27.17 -64.58 -53.47
N GLN A 941 -25.93 -65.05 -53.69
CA GLN A 941 -25.57 -66.28 -54.44
C GLN A 941 -24.27 -66.96 -53.92
N GLU A 942 -24.18 -68.30 -53.99
CA GLU A 942 -22.92 -69.09 -53.84
C GLU A 942 -22.30 -69.40 -55.21
N ALA A 943 -20.98 -69.28 -55.33
CA ALA A 943 -20.27 -69.21 -56.60
C ALA A 943 -19.83 -70.57 -57.18
N ASN A 944 -19.66 -71.61 -56.35
CA ASN A 944 -19.13 -72.92 -56.76
C ASN A 944 -20.17 -74.05 -56.81
N ASN A 945 -21.46 -73.71 -56.64
CA ASN A 945 -22.60 -74.62 -56.58
C ASN A 945 -22.51 -75.70 -55.49
N TYR A 946 -21.89 -75.37 -54.34
CA TYR A 946 -21.94 -76.26 -53.19
C TYR A 946 -23.39 -76.35 -52.68
N PRO A 947 -23.96 -77.55 -52.45
CA PRO A 947 -25.30 -77.68 -51.88
C PRO A 947 -25.30 -77.20 -50.42
N GLY A 948 -26.28 -76.38 -50.05
CA GLY A 948 -26.35 -75.76 -48.72
C GLY A 948 -27.54 -74.81 -48.53
N THR A 949 -27.55 -74.09 -47.41
CA THR A 949 -28.62 -73.14 -47.04
C THR A 949 -28.03 -71.80 -46.61
N GLY A 950 -28.72 -70.69 -46.90
CA GLY A 950 -28.28 -69.36 -46.46
C GLY A 950 -29.38 -68.43 -45.94
N ILE A 951 -28.97 -67.43 -45.13
CA ILE A 951 -29.85 -66.51 -44.39
C ILE A 951 -29.28 -65.08 -44.37
N PHE A 952 -30.15 -64.06 -44.41
CA PHE A 952 -29.78 -62.65 -44.21
C PHE A 952 -29.94 -62.23 -42.74
N THR A 953 -29.11 -61.30 -42.28
CA THR A 953 -29.21 -60.67 -40.95
C THR A 953 -28.78 -59.20 -41.03
N GLY A 954 -29.35 -58.34 -40.18
CA GLY A 954 -29.01 -56.92 -40.13
C GLY A 954 -30.18 -56.05 -39.67
N LYS A 955 -29.92 -54.78 -39.35
CA LYS A 955 -30.97 -53.87 -38.88
C LYS A 955 -31.88 -53.44 -40.03
N GLY A 956 -33.18 -53.61 -39.85
CA GLY A 956 -34.19 -53.28 -40.86
C GLY A 956 -34.26 -54.25 -42.04
N VAL A 957 -33.52 -55.38 -42.02
CA VAL A 957 -33.63 -56.47 -43.00
C VAL A 957 -34.21 -57.74 -42.36
N SER A 958 -35.10 -58.44 -43.06
CA SER A 958 -35.61 -59.75 -42.64
C SER A 958 -34.66 -60.89 -43.03
N SER A 959 -34.87 -62.10 -42.48
CA SER A 959 -34.06 -63.28 -42.81
C SER A 959 -34.12 -63.70 -44.28
N SER A 960 -35.20 -63.33 -44.97
CA SER A 960 -35.37 -63.52 -46.41
C SER A 960 -34.83 -62.37 -47.26
N GLY A 961 -34.35 -61.27 -46.67
CA GLY A 961 -33.70 -60.16 -47.37
C GLY A 961 -34.56 -58.93 -47.68
N LEU A 962 -35.75 -58.76 -47.10
CA LEU A 962 -36.56 -57.54 -47.26
C LEU A 962 -36.05 -56.40 -46.36
N PHE A 963 -35.60 -55.27 -46.91
CA PHE A 963 -35.03 -54.10 -46.22
C PHE A 963 -36.01 -52.91 -46.13
N ASN A 964 -36.18 -52.35 -44.93
CA ASN A 964 -37.03 -51.18 -44.64
C ASN A 964 -36.19 -50.01 -44.07
N PRO A 965 -35.94 -48.94 -44.85
CA PRO A 965 -35.11 -47.80 -44.43
C PRO A 965 -35.57 -47.10 -43.14
N ALA A 966 -36.87 -46.87 -42.97
CA ALA A 966 -37.42 -46.22 -41.79
C ALA A 966 -37.18 -47.03 -40.52
N SER A 967 -37.31 -48.36 -40.60
CA SER A 967 -37.02 -49.26 -39.48
C SER A 967 -35.53 -49.46 -39.22
N ALA A 968 -34.71 -49.38 -40.27
CA ALA A 968 -33.26 -49.49 -40.16
C ALA A 968 -32.68 -48.26 -39.42
N GLY A 969 -33.29 -47.10 -39.63
CA GLY A 969 -32.94 -45.84 -38.99
C GLY A 969 -31.76 -45.15 -39.67
N ILE A 970 -31.66 -43.83 -39.46
CA ILE A 970 -30.68 -42.95 -40.12
C ILE A 970 -29.25 -43.43 -39.85
N GLY A 971 -28.42 -43.46 -40.89
CA GLY A 971 -27.02 -43.88 -40.85
C GLY A 971 -26.74 -45.15 -41.64
N THR A 972 -25.49 -45.59 -41.60
CA THR A 972 -25.01 -46.77 -42.33
C THR A 972 -25.37 -48.06 -41.59
N GLN A 973 -26.05 -48.96 -42.27
CA GLN A 973 -26.53 -50.25 -41.77
C GLN A 973 -25.76 -51.37 -42.45
N THR A 974 -25.35 -52.38 -41.68
CA THR A 974 -24.67 -53.56 -42.22
C THR A 974 -25.68 -54.69 -42.42
N VAL A 975 -25.67 -55.28 -43.61
CA VAL A 975 -26.43 -56.48 -43.98
C VAL A 975 -25.46 -57.62 -44.21
N THR A 976 -25.69 -58.75 -43.55
CA THR A 976 -24.86 -59.94 -43.59
C THR A 976 -25.63 -61.12 -44.18
N TYR A 977 -24.98 -61.91 -45.04
CA TYR A 977 -25.49 -63.16 -45.60
C TYR A 977 -24.55 -64.32 -45.25
N ILE A 978 -25.08 -65.38 -44.65
CA ILE A 978 -24.34 -66.58 -44.23
C ILE A 978 -24.82 -67.76 -45.06
N PHE A 979 -23.91 -68.59 -45.58
CA PHE A 979 -24.22 -69.84 -46.28
C PHE A 979 -23.42 -71.01 -45.71
N THR A 980 -24.09 -72.12 -45.42
CA THR A 980 -23.46 -73.35 -44.90
C THR A 980 -23.61 -74.48 -45.91
N ALA A 981 -22.49 -75.06 -46.37
CA ALA A 981 -22.47 -76.19 -47.28
C ALA A 981 -22.62 -77.53 -46.54
N GLN A 982 -23.04 -78.59 -47.25
CA GLN A 982 -23.24 -79.93 -46.67
C GLN A 982 -21.97 -80.57 -46.08
N ASN A 983 -20.77 -80.16 -46.53
CA ASN A 983 -19.50 -80.62 -45.96
C ASN A 983 -19.18 -79.96 -44.59
N ALA A 984 -20.14 -79.22 -44.02
CA ALA A 984 -20.07 -78.46 -42.77
C ALA A 984 -19.16 -77.21 -42.81
N CYS A 985 -18.53 -76.91 -43.95
CA CYS A 985 -17.82 -75.66 -44.16
C CYS A 985 -18.82 -74.56 -44.57
N ALA A 986 -18.57 -73.32 -44.14
CA ALA A 986 -19.50 -72.20 -44.31
C ALA A 986 -18.78 -70.95 -44.78
N ASP A 987 -19.51 -70.05 -45.44
CA ASP A 987 -19.02 -68.74 -45.85
C ASP A 987 -20.00 -67.63 -45.46
N THR A 988 -19.48 -66.42 -45.27
CA THR A 988 -20.26 -65.27 -44.80
C THR A 988 -19.77 -64.01 -45.49
N ILE A 989 -20.71 -63.18 -45.97
CA ILE A 989 -20.43 -61.88 -46.58
C ILE A 989 -21.28 -60.78 -45.95
N SER A 990 -20.69 -59.60 -45.72
CA SER A 990 -21.39 -58.41 -45.22
C SER A 990 -21.21 -57.22 -46.15
N ARG A 991 -22.26 -56.42 -46.37
CA ARG A 991 -22.22 -55.15 -47.11
C ARG A 991 -23.05 -54.06 -46.42
N GLN A 992 -22.74 -52.80 -46.72
CA GLN A 992 -23.34 -51.64 -46.05
C GLN A 992 -24.30 -50.87 -46.96
N ILE A 993 -25.37 -50.33 -46.37
CA ILE A 993 -26.34 -49.41 -46.98
C ILE A 993 -26.58 -48.21 -46.07
N THR A 994 -26.57 -46.98 -46.61
CA THR A 994 -26.75 -45.74 -45.83
C THR A 994 -28.17 -45.20 -45.93
N VAL A 995 -28.82 -44.93 -44.79
CA VAL A 995 -30.14 -44.28 -44.74
C VAL A 995 -29.99 -42.78 -44.41
N ASN A 996 -30.38 -41.89 -45.33
CA ASN A 996 -30.20 -40.43 -45.20
C ASN A 996 -31.42 -39.74 -44.55
N PRO A 997 -31.21 -38.66 -43.75
CA PRO A 997 -32.30 -37.98 -43.04
C PRO A 997 -33.09 -37.01 -43.92
N THR A 998 -34.42 -36.99 -43.74
CA THR A 998 -35.34 -36.03 -44.38
C THR A 998 -35.31 -34.66 -43.66
N PRO A 999 -35.26 -33.52 -44.38
CA PRO A 999 -35.27 -32.18 -43.77
C PRO A 999 -36.61 -31.86 -43.08
N LYS A 1000 -36.61 -30.94 -42.11
CA LYS A 1000 -37.84 -30.42 -41.46
C LYS A 1000 -38.10 -28.96 -41.87
N VAL A 1001 -39.37 -28.62 -42.10
CA VAL A 1001 -39.81 -27.34 -42.66
C VAL A 1001 -41.04 -26.82 -41.93
N ALA A 1002 -41.07 -25.54 -41.60
CA ALA A 1002 -42.23 -24.79 -41.10
C ALA A 1002 -42.26 -23.37 -41.71
N ALA A 1003 -43.32 -23.01 -42.44
CA ALA A 1003 -43.35 -21.79 -43.26
C ALA A 1003 -43.66 -20.49 -42.49
N GLY A 1004 -44.25 -20.58 -41.29
CA GLY A 1004 -44.57 -19.44 -40.42
C GLY A 1004 -46.09 -19.25 -40.20
N LYS A 1005 -46.48 -18.17 -39.50
CA LYS A 1005 -47.90 -17.81 -39.28
C LYS A 1005 -48.39 -16.83 -40.34
N ASP A 1006 -49.68 -16.88 -40.66
CA ASP A 1006 -50.32 -15.97 -41.63
C ASP A 1006 -50.20 -14.49 -41.23
N ILE A 1007 -50.10 -13.59 -42.22
CA ILE A 1007 -49.78 -12.15 -42.07
C ILE A 1007 -50.86 -11.26 -42.70
N TYR A 1008 -51.17 -10.12 -42.07
CA TYR A 1008 -52.03 -9.06 -42.64
C TYR A 1008 -51.21 -7.81 -42.99
N LEU A 1009 -51.37 -7.26 -44.20
CA LEU A 1009 -50.65 -6.07 -44.69
C LEU A 1009 -51.60 -5.05 -45.30
N LEU A 1010 -51.32 -3.75 -45.15
CA LEU A 1010 -52.03 -2.71 -45.90
C LEU A 1010 -51.69 -2.81 -47.39
N GLU A 1011 -52.65 -2.49 -48.27
CA GLU A 1011 -52.42 -2.45 -49.72
C GLU A 1011 -51.21 -1.56 -50.07
N GLY A 1012 -50.22 -2.15 -50.74
CA GLY A 1012 -48.95 -1.50 -51.10
C GLY A 1012 -47.82 -1.67 -50.07
N ALA A 1013 -48.08 -2.24 -48.90
CA ALA A 1013 -47.06 -2.57 -47.90
C ALA A 1013 -46.38 -3.92 -48.18
N SER A 1014 -45.20 -4.12 -47.61
CA SER A 1014 -44.40 -5.34 -47.74
C SER A 1014 -44.02 -5.92 -46.37
N ALA A 1015 -43.82 -7.23 -46.30
CA ALA A 1015 -43.29 -7.91 -45.12
C ALA A 1015 -42.34 -9.07 -45.46
N THR A 1016 -41.32 -9.25 -44.64
CA THR A 1016 -40.37 -10.37 -44.77
C THR A 1016 -40.97 -11.65 -44.20
N LEU A 1017 -41.00 -12.71 -45.00
CA LEU A 1017 -41.35 -14.06 -44.54
C LEU A 1017 -40.18 -14.66 -43.75
N SER A 1018 -40.46 -15.29 -42.61
CA SER A 1018 -39.44 -15.83 -41.70
C SER A 1018 -39.76 -17.29 -41.32
N PRO A 1019 -39.64 -18.25 -42.25
CA PRO A 1019 -39.85 -19.67 -41.97
C PRO A 1019 -38.75 -20.28 -41.07
N THR A 1020 -39.02 -21.42 -40.47
CA THR A 1020 -38.05 -22.22 -39.70
C THR A 1020 -37.77 -23.54 -40.41
N VAL A 1021 -36.51 -23.82 -40.72
CA VAL A 1021 -36.06 -25.05 -41.41
C VAL A 1021 -34.89 -25.69 -40.67
N SER A 1022 -34.80 -27.02 -40.67
CA SER A 1022 -33.66 -27.75 -40.09
C SER A 1022 -33.19 -28.89 -41.00
N GLY A 1023 -31.88 -28.92 -41.26
CA GLY A 1023 -31.20 -29.87 -42.12
C GLY A 1023 -29.89 -29.28 -42.66
N LYS A 1024 -29.02 -30.09 -43.26
CA LYS A 1024 -27.73 -29.63 -43.80
C LYS A 1024 -27.82 -29.37 -45.31
N ASN A 1025 -27.12 -28.33 -45.79
CA ASN A 1025 -26.98 -27.98 -47.21
C ASN A 1025 -28.33 -27.93 -47.94
N LEU A 1026 -29.24 -27.13 -47.39
CA LEU A 1026 -30.62 -27.04 -47.86
C LEU A 1026 -30.74 -26.06 -49.02
N THR A 1027 -31.56 -26.42 -50.00
CA THR A 1027 -32.01 -25.53 -51.07
C THR A 1027 -33.49 -25.23 -50.88
N TYR A 1028 -33.89 -24.00 -51.20
CA TYR A 1028 -35.23 -23.48 -50.92
C TYR A 1028 -35.96 -23.15 -52.21
N LYS A 1029 -37.26 -23.45 -52.26
CA LYS A 1029 -38.13 -23.00 -53.32
C LYS A 1029 -39.50 -22.58 -52.77
N TRP A 1030 -39.79 -21.29 -52.88
CA TRP A 1030 -41.10 -20.71 -52.64
C TRP A 1030 -41.95 -20.72 -53.92
N THR A 1031 -43.23 -21.02 -53.79
CA THR A 1031 -44.19 -21.00 -54.91
C THR A 1031 -45.56 -20.48 -54.45
N PRO A 1032 -46.24 -19.58 -55.19
CA PRO A 1032 -45.79 -18.91 -56.41
C PRO A 1032 -44.70 -17.86 -56.13
N SER A 1033 -43.93 -17.44 -57.15
CA SER A 1033 -42.88 -16.41 -57.00
C SER A 1033 -43.40 -14.98 -57.08
N LEU A 1034 -44.62 -14.79 -57.60
CA LEU A 1034 -45.22 -13.49 -57.83
C LEU A 1034 -45.41 -12.74 -56.49
N GLY A 1035 -44.96 -11.48 -56.46
CA GLY A 1035 -45.03 -10.65 -55.26
C GLY A 1035 -43.95 -10.93 -54.22
N LEU A 1036 -43.01 -11.84 -54.46
CA LEU A 1036 -41.83 -12.07 -53.62
C LEU A 1036 -40.59 -11.37 -54.20
N SER A 1037 -39.68 -10.94 -53.33
CA SER A 1037 -38.38 -10.40 -53.74
C SER A 1037 -37.49 -11.45 -54.41
N ALA A 1038 -37.61 -12.72 -54.02
CA ALA A 1038 -36.97 -13.87 -54.61
C ALA A 1038 -37.71 -15.15 -54.18
N ASP A 1039 -37.66 -16.20 -54.99
CA ASP A 1039 -38.38 -17.45 -54.71
C ASP A 1039 -37.46 -18.61 -54.31
N ASN A 1040 -36.16 -18.37 -54.22
CA ASN A 1040 -35.14 -19.40 -53.96
C ASN A 1040 -34.28 -19.11 -52.73
N ILE A 1041 -34.72 -18.14 -51.90
CA ILE A 1041 -34.08 -17.78 -50.64
C ILE A 1041 -35.01 -18.12 -49.47
N LEU A 1042 -34.44 -18.30 -48.29
CA LEU A 1042 -35.22 -18.68 -47.11
C LEU A 1042 -36.21 -17.58 -46.68
N ASN A 1043 -35.76 -16.32 -46.64
CA ASN A 1043 -36.53 -15.20 -46.08
C ASN A 1043 -36.84 -14.12 -47.16
N PRO A 1044 -37.75 -14.38 -48.11
CA PRO A 1044 -38.11 -13.37 -49.10
C PRO A 1044 -39.01 -12.28 -48.52
N VAL A 1045 -38.94 -11.09 -49.12
CA VAL A 1045 -39.88 -10.00 -48.84
C VAL A 1045 -41.10 -10.17 -49.74
N ALA A 1046 -42.28 -10.25 -49.14
CA ALA A 1046 -43.54 -10.37 -49.83
C ALA A 1046 -44.28 -9.03 -49.88
N THR A 1047 -44.67 -8.61 -51.09
CA THR A 1047 -45.45 -7.40 -51.38
C THR A 1047 -46.65 -7.75 -52.27
N PRO A 1048 -47.55 -8.65 -51.85
CA PRO A 1048 -48.67 -9.05 -52.69
C PRO A 1048 -49.73 -7.93 -52.76
N HIS A 1049 -50.40 -7.78 -53.91
CA HIS A 1049 -51.49 -6.80 -54.11
C HIS A 1049 -52.89 -7.39 -53.85
N VAL A 1050 -52.98 -8.72 -53.75
CA VAL A 1050 -54.18 -9.49 -53.39
C VAL A 1050 -53.76 -10.58 -52.41
N ASN A 1051 -54.71 -11.24 -51.75
CA ASN A 1051 -54.38 -12.33 -50.82
C ASN A 1051 -53.63 -13.46 -51.56
N THR A 1052 -52.50 -13.91 -51.01
CA THR A 1052 -51.63 -14.91 -51.65
C THR A 1052 -51.10 -15.91 -50.62
N THR A 1053 -51.19 -17.21 -50.92
CA THR A 1053 -50.55 -18.30 -50.15
C THR A 1053 -49.25 -18.71 -50.83
N TYR A 1054 -48.16 -18.79 -50.05
CA TYR A 1054 -46.83 -19.20 -50.49
C TYR A 1054 -46.43 -20.54 -49.86
N LYS A 1055 -45.93 -21.47 -50.67
CA LYS A 1055 -45.40 -22.79 -50.27
C LYS A 1055 -43.87 -22.84 -50.32
N LEU A 1056 -43.22 -23.20 -49.22
CA LEU A 1056 -41.79 -23.46 -49.12
C LEU A 1056 -41.48 -24.95 -49.25
N THR A 1057 -40.77 -25.33 -50.32
CA THR A 1057 -40.17 -26.66 -50.47
C THR A 1057 -38.68 -26.60 -50.16
N VAL A 1058 -38.18 -27.59 -49.42
CA VAL A 1058 -36.80 -27.68 -48.95
C VAL A 1058 -36.20 -29.03 -49.33
N THR A 1059 -35.05 -28.99 -50.01
CA THR A 1059 -34.33 -30.19 -50.47
C THR A 1059 -32.94 -30.23 -49.87
N SER A 1060 -32.55 -31.36 -49.28
CA SER A 1060 -31.18 -31.59 -48.78
C SER A 1060 -30.20 -31.92 -49.91
N ALA A 1061 -28.90 -31.82 -49.65
CA ALA A 1061 -27.87 -32.23 -50.61
C ALA A 1061 -27.97 -33.70 -51.03
N ASP A 1062 -28.50 -34.56 -50.16
CA ASP A 1062 -28.71 -35.99 -50.44
C ASP A 1062 -30.01 -36.26 -51.21
N SER A 1063 -30.63 -35.21 -51.76
CA SER A 1063 -31.88 -35.24 -52.53
C SER A 1063 -33.13 -35.66 -51.75
N CYS A 1064 -33.09 -35.66 -50.41
CA CYS A 1064 -34.29 -35.89 -49.59
C CYS A 1064 -35.09 -34.58 -49.44
N VAL A 1065 -36.43 -34.64 -49.51
CA VAL A 1065 -37.30 -33.45 -49.69
C VAL A 1065 -38.42 -33.34 -48.64
N ASN A 1066 -38.80 -32.10 -48.28
CA ASN A 1066 -39.98 -31.80 -47.43
C ASN A 1066 -40.53 -30.36 -47.69
N ALA A 1067 -41.79 -30.05 -47.35
CA ALA A 1067 -42.42 -28.74 -47.67
C ALA A 1067 -43.54 -28.29 -46.69
N ASP A 1068 -43.82 -26.97 -46.61
CA ASP A 1068 -44.89 -26.34 -45.80
C ASP A 1068 -45.43 -24.99 -46.39
N GLU A 1069 -46.55 -24.42 -45.91
CA GLU A 1069 -47.26 -23.26 -46.51
C GLU A 1069 -47.62 -22.09 -45.54
N ILE A 1070 -47.72 -20.84 -46.04
CA ILE A 1070 -48.09 -19.60 -45.31
C ILE A 1070 -48.98 -18.65 -46.16
N THR A 1071 -49.98 -17.97 -45.57
CA THR A 1071 -50.89 -17.05 -46.27
C THR A 1071 -50.73 -15.57 -45.87
N ILE A 1072 -50.74 -14.66 -46.85
CA ILE A 1072 -50.75 -13.20 -46.65
C ILE A 1072 -52.07 -12.60 -47.12
N THR A 1073 -52.72 -11.81 -46.25
CA THR A 1073 -53.97 -11.09 -46.54
C THR A 1073 -53.74 -9.58 -46.69
N VAL A 1074 -54.26 -8.97 -47.77
CA VAL A 1074 -54.05 -7.56 -48.13
C VAL A 1074 -55.29 -6.70 -47.80
N LEU A 1075 -55.09 -5.67 -46.98
CA LEU A 1075 -56.12 -4.80 -46.42
C LEU A 1075 -56.28 -3.50 -47.23
N LYS A 1076 -57.39 -3.37 -47.96
CA LYS A 1076 -57.71 -2.22 -48.83
C LYS A 1076 -58.35 -1.06 -48.07
N ALA A 1077 -58.23 0.16 -48.60
CA ALA A 1077 -58.83 1.34 -47.97
C ALA A 1077 -60.37 1.24 -47.92
N PRO A 1078 -61.02 1.45 -46.76
CA PRO A 1078 -62.47 1.35 -46.63
C PRO A 1078 -63.20 2.41 -47.47
N VAL A 1079 -64.27 2.02 -48.17
CA VAL A 1079 -65.12 2.96 -48.93
C VAL A 1079 -66.41 3.20 -48.13
N ILE A 1080 -66.52 4.40 -47.55
CA ILE A 1080 -67.57 4.72 -46.58
C ILE A 1080 -68.67 5.56 -47.25
N PRO A 1081 -69.87 5.01 -47.49
CA PRO A 1081 -70.99 5.81 -47.98
C PRO A 1081 -71.47 6.78 -46.89
N ASN A 1082 -71.83 8.01 -47.25
CA ASN A 1082 -72.31 9.00 -46.29
C ASN A 1082 -73.84 9.00 -46.13
N THR A 1083 -74.55 8.07 -46.77
CA THR A 1083 -76.02 7.93 -46.73
C THR A 1083 -76.40 6.46 -46.96
N PHE A 1084 -77.44 5.97 -46.28
CA PHE A 1084 -78.10 4.70 -46.58
C PHE A 1084 -79.60 4.78 -46.27
N THR A 1085 -80.40 3.88 -46.85
CA THR A 1085 -81.88 3.95 -46.88
C THR A 1085 -82.53 2.72 -46.25
N PRO A 1086 -82.57 2.61 -44.90
CA PRO A 1086 -83.23 1.50 -44.21
C PRO A 1086 -84.75 1.62 -44.29
N ASN A 1087 -85.32 1.21 -45.43
CA ASN A 1087 -86.76 1.17 -45.73
C ASN A 1087 -87.29 -0.27 -45.96
N ASN A 1088 -86.40 -1.26 -45.85
CA ASN A 1088 -86.64 -2.69 -45.97
C ASN A 1088 -87.03 -3.15 -47.40
N ASP A 1089 -86.57 -2.44 -48.43
CA ASP A 1089 -86.73 -2.82 -49.85
C ASP A 1089 -85.61 -3.75 -50.38
N GLY A 1090 -84.61 -4.04 -49.55
CA GLY A 1090 -83.45 -4.87 -49.85
C GLY A 1090 -82.25 -4.09 -50.39
N ILE A 1091 -82.36 -2.77 -50.60
CA ILE A 1091 -81.35 -1.92 -51.23
C ILE A 1091 -80.86 -0.85 -50.24
N ASN A 1092 -79.56 -0.91 -49.89
CA ASN A 1092 -78.93 0.01 -48.94
C ASN A 1092 -79.65 0.07 -47.57
N ASP A 1093 -80.30 -1.01 -47.17
CA ASP A 1093 -80.95 -1.11 -45.85
C ASP A 1093 -79.96 -1.15 -44.68
N ILE A 1094 -78.70 -1.47 -44.99
CA ILE A 1094 -77.60 -1.48 -44.05
C ILE A 1094 -76.49 -0.58 -44.56
N TRP A 1095 -75.75 0.00 -43.63
CA TRP A 1095 -74.61 0.85 -43.88
C TRP A 1095 -73.37 0.02 -44.24
N ASN A 1096 -73.39 -0.60 -45.42
CA ASN A 1096 -72.32 -1.49 -45.86
C ASN A 1096 -71.06 -0.69 -46.25
N ILE A 1097 -69.97 -0.88 -45.51
CA ILE A 1097 -68.67 -0.24 -45.76
C ILE A 1097 -67.75 -1.27 -46.40
N LYS A 1098 -67.47 -1.10 -47.70
CA LYS A 1098 -66.64 -2.07 -48.44
C LYS A 1098 -65.22 -2.14 -47.88
N TYR A 1099 -64.68 -3.36 -47.83
CA TYR A 1099 -63.34 -3.74 -47.38
C TYR A 1099 -63.08 -3.68 -45.87
N LEU A 1100 -63.99 -3.06 -45.09
CA LEU A 1100 -63.79 -2.92 -43.65
C LEU A 1100 -63.93 -4.25 -42.91
N ASP A 1101 -64.67 -5.20 -43.48
CA ASP A 1101 -64.83 -6.58 -43.03
C ASP A 1101 -63.51 -7.38 -43.01
N SER A 1102 -62.56 -7.03 -43.88
CA SER A 1102 -61.24 -7.67 -43.92
C SER A 1102 -60.30 -7.25 -42.78
N TYR A 1103 -60.65 -6.19 -42.02
CA TYR A 1103 -59.83 -5.70 -40.92
C TYR A 1103 -60.14 -6.50 -39.64
N PRO A 1104 -59.19 -7.30 -39.11
CA PRO A 1104 -59.49 -8.24 -38.03
C PRO A 1104 -59.89 -7.59 -36.70
N ASN A 1105 -59.64 -6.29 -36.50
CA ASN A 1105 -59.87 -5.58 -35.23
C ASN A 1105 -60.41 -4.13 -35.39
N VAL A 1106 -61.07 -3.81 -36.50
CA VAL A 1106 -61.63 -2.45 -36.71
C VAL A 1106 -62.69 -2.10 -35.66
N ILE A 1107 -62.75 -0.84 -35.20
CA ILE A 1107 -63.85 -0.34 -34.38
C ILE A 1107 -64.68 0.66 -35.19
N VAL A 1108 -66.00 0.50 -35.21
CA VAL A 1108 -66.95 1.42 -35.85
C VAL A 1108 -67.94 1.93 -34.83
N GLU A 1109 -68.07 3.25 -34.73
CA GLU A 1109 -68.96 3.92 -33.80
C GLU A 1109 -69.82 4.94 -34.54
N VAL A 1110 -71.11 5.04 -34.21
CA VAL A 1110 -72.00 6.08 -34.74
C VAL A 1110 -72.72 6.77 -33.60
N PHE A 1111 -72.90 8.08 -33.71
CA PHE A 1111 -73.44 8.98 -32.71
C PHE A 1111 -74.60 9.82 -33.27
N ASN A 1112 -75.59 10.14 -32.44
CA ASN A 1112 -76.67 11.06 -32.80
C ASN A 1112 -76.26 12.54 -32.65
N ARG A 1113 -77.14 13.47 -33.04
CA ARG A 1113 -76.88 14.92 -32.99
C ARG A 1113 -76.62 15.48 -31.58
N TYR A 1114 -76.93 14.72 -30.53
CA TYR A 1114 -76.67 15.09 -29.14
C TYR A 1114 -75.36 14.48 -28.60
N GLY A 1115 -74.63 13.71 -29.43
CA GLY A 1115 -73.37 13.06 -29.07
C GLY A 1115 -73.53 11.70 -28.38
N GLU A 1116 -74.73 11.11 -28.34
CA GLU A 1116 -74.93 9.76 -27.79
C GLU A 1116 -74.51 8.69 -28.80
N ARG A 1117 -73.74 7.69 -28.38
CA ARG A 1117 -73.35 6.54 -29.22
C ARG A 1117 -74.53 5.61 -29.44
N ILE A 1118 -74.99 5.56 -30.67
CA ILE A 1118 -76.14 4.77 -31.11
C ILE A 1118 -75.72 3.49 -31.84
N TYR A 1119 -74.47 3.37 -32.26
CA TYR A 1119 -73.91 2.15 -32.83
C TYR A 1119 -72.47 1.96 -32.39
N TYR A 1120 -72.10 0.71 -32.12
CA TYR A 1120 -70.74 0.29 -31.83
C TYR A 1120 -70.52 -1.10 -32.40
N SER A 1121 -69.38 -1.32 -33.05
CA SER A 1121 -68.94 -2.64 -33.49
C SER A 1121 -67.43 -2.78 -33.35
N LEU A 1122 -66.98 -3.95 -32.88
CA LEU A 1122 -65.59 -4.41 -32.95
C LEU A 1122 -65.55 -5.53 -34.01
N GLY A 1123 -64.83 -5.29 -35.10
CA GLY A 1123 -65.09 -5.89 -36.41
C GLY A 1123 -66.22 -5.18 -37.15
N TYR A 1124 -66.39 -5.44 -38.46
CA TYR A 1124 -67.50 -4.88 -39.25
C TYR A 1124 -68.18 -5.93 -40.13
N SER A 1125 -68.37 -7.14 -39.59
CA SER A 1125 -69.04 -8.24 -40.30
C SER A 1125 -70.56 -8.07 -40.36
N THR A 1126 -71.15 -7.35 -39.40
CA THR A 1126 -72.57 -6.97 -39.42
C THR A 1126 -72.66 -5.46 -39.56
N PRO A 1127 -73.03 -4.93 -40.74
CA PRO A 1127 -73.15 -3.49 -40.92
C PRO A 1127 -74.37 -2.91 -40.18
N TRP A 1128 -74.31 -1.62 -39.85
CA TRP A 1128 -75.39 -0.96 -39.11
C TRP A 1128 -76.66 -0.79 -39.95
N ASP A 1129 -77.83 -1.16 -39.43
CA ASP A 1129 -79.13 -1.12 -40.14
C ASP A 1129 -79.96 0.15 -39.88
N GLY A 1130 -79.38 1.14 -39.19
CA GLY A 1130 -80.06 2.39 -38.86
C GLY A 1130 -81.08 2.27 -37.72
N ARG A 1131 -81.04 1.19 -36.94
CA ARG A 1131 -81.81 1.04 -35.70
C ARG A 1131 -80.95 1.33 -34.46
N TYR A 1132 -81.60 1.72 -33.37
CA TYR A 1132 -81.00 1.79 -32.03
C TYR A 1132 -81.98 1.21 -31.00
N LYS A 1133 -81.51 0.24 -30.21
CA LYS A 1133 -82.32 -0.49 -29.20
C LYS A 1133 -83.61 -1.09 -29.80
N GLY A 1134 -83.53 -1.61 -31.03
CA GLY A 1134 -84.63 -2.25 -31.75
C GLY A 1134 -85.61 -1.30 -32.45
N ALA A 1135 -85.56 0.00 -32.14
CA ALA A 1135 -86.39 1.01 -32.78
C ALA A 1135 -85.68 1.64 -33.99
N GLU A 1136 -86.46 1.95 -35.00
CA GLU A 1136 -86.03 2.70 -36.17
C GLU A 1136 -85.65 4.13 -35.80
N LEU A 1137 -84.42 4.54 -36.12
CA LEU A 1137 -83.98 5.90 -35.85
C LEU A 1137 -84.62 6.90 -36.82
N PRO A 1138 -84.86 8.16 -36.41
CA PRO A 1138 -85.41 9.18 -37.30
C PRO A 1138 -84.52 9.43 -38.52
N VAL A 1139 -85.15 9.78 -39.65
CA VAL A 1139 -84.47 10.34 -40.83
C VAL A 1139 -83.68 11.57 -40.40
N GLY A 1140 -82.39 11.58 -40.76
CA GLY A 1140 -81.47 12.64 -40.35
C GLY A 1140 -80.01 12.21 -40.42
N THR A 1141 -79.12 13.17 -40.16
CA THR A 1141 -77.68 12.95 -40.19
C THR A 1141 -77.13 12.59 -38.80
N TYR A 1142 -76.33 11.55 -38.77
CA TYR A 1142 -75.59 10.99 -37.65
C TYR A 1142 -74.09 11.14 -37.90
N TYR A 1143 -73.25 11.01 -36.87
CA TYR A 1143 -71.81 11.17 -36.99
C TYR A 1143 -71.09 9.87 -36.66
N TYR A 1144 -70.22 9.39 -37.54
CA TYR A 1144 -69.46 8.17 -37.32
C TYR A 1144 -67.99 8.46 -37.01
N ILE A 1145 -67.38 7.54 -36.26
CA ILE A 1145 -65.94 7.43 -36.07
C ILE A 1145 -65.56 5.96 -36.31
N ILE A 1146 -64.68 5.74 -37.28
CA ILE A 1146 -64.13 4.43 -37.62
C ILE A 1146 -62.64 4.46 -37.27
N ASN A 1147 -62.21 3.51 -36.45
CA ASN A 1147 -60.81 3.27 -36.15
C ASN A 1147 -60.40 1.92 -36.78
N PRO A 1148 -59.79 1.93 -37.98
CA PRO A 1148 -59.43 0.69 -38.69
C PRO A 1148 -58.35 -0.13 -37.97
N GLY A 1149 -57.52 0.51 -37.16
CA GLY A 1149 -56.30 -0.12 -36.63
C GLY A 1149 -55.30 -0.46 -37.74
N SER A 1150 -54.33 -1.32 -37.44
CA SER A 1150 -53.35 -1.85 -38.42
C SER A 1150 -52.59 -0.78 -39.21
N GLY A 1151 -52.33 0.39 -38.60
CA GLY A 1151 -51.53 1.46 -39.17
C GLY A 1151 -52.28 2.51 -40.01
N ARG A 1152 -53.62 2.46 -40.12
CA ARG A 1152 -54.42 3.55 -40.73
C ARG A 1152 -54.98 4.53 -39.68
N ASP A 1153 -55.02 5.81 -40.03
CA ASP A 1153 -55.62 6.86 -39.21
C ASP A 1153 -57.13 6.67 -39.00
N LYS A 1154 -57.66 7.27 -37.92
CA LYS A 1154 -59.10 7.27 -37.63
C LYS A 1154 -59.85 8.12 -38.67
N ILE A 1155 -60.97 7.59 -39.14
CA ILE A 1155 -61.82 8.22 -40.16
C ILE A 1155 -63.13 8.62 -39.51
N ALA A 1156 -63.53 9.88 -39.63
CA ALA A 1156 -64.78 10.38 -39.05
C ALA A 1156 -65.55 11.25 -40.03
N GLY A 1157 -66.88 11.21 -39.98
CA GLY A 1157 -67.72 11.94 -40.91
C GLY A 1157 -69.22 11.75 -40.66
N PRO A 1158 -70.07 12.45 -41.42
CA PRO A 1158 -71.51 12.27 -41.33
C PRO A 1158 -71.98 11.02 -42.09
N VAL A 1159 -72.98 10.34 -41.54
CA VAL A 1159 -73.81 9.34 -42.23
C VAL A 1159 -75.28 9.69 -42.07
N THR A 1160 -76.02 9.78 -43.16
CA THR A 1160 -77.44 10.17 -43.17
C THR A 1160 -78.35 8.98 -43.39
N ILE A 1161 -79.39 8.87 -42.56
CA ILE A 1161 -80.49 7.94 -42.78
C ILE A 1161 -81.57 8.67 -43.57
N ILE A 1162 -81.97 8.11 -44.71
CA ILE A 1162 -83.15 8.52 -45.50
C ILE A 1162 -84.14 7.35 -45.51
N ARG A 1163 -85.44 7.61 -45.59
CA ARG A 1163 -86.45 6.56 -45.77
C ARG A 1163 -87.43 6.91 -46.86
#